data_AF-T0QAA3-F1
#
_entry.id   AF-T0QAA3-F1
#
_cell.length_a   1.000
_cell.length_b   1.000
_cell.length_c   1.000
_cell.angle_alpha   90.00
_cell.angle_beta   90.00
_cell.angle_gamma   90.00
#
_symmetry.space_group_name_H-M   'P 1'
#
loop_
_entity.id
_entity.type
_entity.pdbx_description
1 polymer ?
#
loop_
_entity_poly.entity_id
_entity_poly.type
_entity_poly.pdbx_seq_one_letter_code
_entity_poly.pdbx_strand_id
1 'polypeptide(L)'
;MRMLATYFALLATTVAVVSAATSTCSAIIENTDLPGNDLSTTARPTADGCCADCVATQGCKAYVWVARNGGVCLLKSGASFSSPYTGARASILTPPLTGSCPVTEANTDYPGNDLGRTQRASIGLCCNDCEATPGCARFVYFGGDCILKSGGGAKGTYPGAIASSFVPANSTAAPTPAPTPAPAPGPTAPPGTCAPILDNTDYPGFDISQTTQATAEACCDDCYANLNCKAFVWNPAGYCILKSGKGAVSSYPGARASTIPSRIPPPPTMVGCNPIANNMDIEGNDLTSTFQSAAESCCADCTGTPGCRAFVFDSAGGVCYLKTAGGTLVPTTGMQASVLPVANPATCDALPKDIDYPGNDVAQTYRTQWSDCCQDCADNTDCTVYVWSTDDGGTCYLKNAKSPTVSAPGSFAGAIVRKVKPPPVTPPSAASKVVAGAYGAYPSPTTAFAYVPNSQWVPLTEEGSVGGVDIFQKFPLPTPEEMEAMHVATPQPLLEATTNTYYFPLVQSMGECAVMSSSTGYNFFTYVTSTQICVVHNFMSATVSYALHPSQPAKVLTQVPSSDFVLGTNTSTASLAACQAACGNLATCATVTFAGTTCTYFGPASSKVGVIAGWVHDPIKWNEVPGSMQYVTMTQRTVPLTGATTAASSTSKTVAACASAALSKKVSLFTFDTSASACLLVTLPKASATTTLYLYNYPTSPLVLAGQALPAGATTTVAATSGTECQKLCVPSSSGCIGAAFDTASKSCVLYLATYAASTTVGWVVPTTLPTAVAAPTSVDLYINAHQDDHELFMSAKLYDSFRNPSAKIVMIYTSAGDAGATNGWWQARELGTLASAQTFVKLFGLYSPVRTSTTVTVNGHVITKVVMGNAIHYFLRLPEGGMTSLPTKKTSPVDKSSESYANVAALRTTVMAIVKLEAKGFSNVVVNSQQFADVDHVLHAMTGQLVSDGLTADATLNKCVTRNFFWGYQHWLDSINMVDPSLTEQRNIWWALHSAIVKQYPGSSPWYDHVQALGRQYLASTVAGTGTC
;
A
#
# COMPACT_ATOMS: atom_id res chain seq x y z
N MET A 1 -32.85 -63.16 11.40
CA MET A 1 -34.15 -63.39 10.71
C MET A 1 -34.35 -62.23 9.74
N ARG A 2 -34.12 -62.43 8.44
CA ARG A 2 -35.15 -62.66 7.39
C ARG A 2 -36.19 -61.52 7.34
N MET A 3 -36.62 -60.91 6.23
CA MET A 3 -36.32 -60.85 4.79
C MET A 3 -37.48 -60.00 4.19
N LEU A 4 -37.30 -59.44 2.97
CA LEU A 4 -38.33 -58.95 2.00
C LEU A 4 -38.88 -57.51 2.22
N ALA A 5 -38.69 -56.50 1.34
CA ALA A 5 -38.95 -56.34 -0.12
C ALA A 5 -40.46 -56.40 -0.45
N THR A 6 -41.16 -55.51 -1.19
CA THR A 6 -40.90 -54.56 -2.30
C THR A 6 -42.15 -53.67 -2.47
N TYR A 7 -42.05 -52.44 -3.04
CA TYR A 7 -42.80 -51.97 -4.23
C TYR A 7 -42.44 -50.50 -4.59
N PHE A 8 -42.37 -50.22 -5.89
CA PHE A 8 -41.63 -49.17 -6.59
C PHE A 8 -42.57 -48.15 -7.30
N ALA A 9 -41.98 -47.01 -7.72
CA ALA A 9 -42.42 -45.99 -8.71
C ALA A 9 -43.27 -44.81 -8.17
N LEU A 10 -43.06 -43.52 -8.52
CA LEU A 10 -42.24 -42.85 -9.54
C LEU A 10 -42.09 -41.35 -9.16
N LEU A 11 -40.88 -40.79 -9.12
CA LEU A 11 -40.60 -39.37 -9.42
C LEU A 11 -39.09 -39.21 -9.67
N ALA A 12 -38.74 -39.06 -10.94
CA ALA A 12 -37.38 -38.89 -11.42
C ALA A 12 -36.98 -37.41 -11.33
N THR A 13 -35.89 -37.11 -10.62
CA THR A 13 -35.09 -35.91 -10.82
C THR A 13 -33.71 -36.34 -11.30
N THR A 14 -33.38 -35.93 -12.52
CA THR A 14 -32.06 -36.08 -13.13
C THR A 14 -31.07 -35.17 -12.41
N VAL A 15 -30.13 -35.77 -11.67
CA VAL A 15 -28.91 -35.08 -11.26
C VAL A 15 -27.98 -35.07 -12.46
N ALA A 16 -27.77 -33.89 -13.07
CA ALA A 16 -26.68 -33.69 -13.99
C ALA A 16 -25.36 -33.73 -13.19
N VAL A 17 -24.57 -34.78 -13.39
CA VAL A 17 -23.18 -34.83 -12.92
C VAL A 17 -22.39 -33.87 -13.80
N VAL A 18 -22.06 -32.70 -13.26
CA VAL A 18 -21.02 -31.84 -13.85
C VAL A 18 -19.68 -32.51 -13.53
N SER A 19 -19.02 -33.07 -14.54
CA SER A 19 -17.64 -33.54 -14.43
C SER A 19 -16.71 -32.34 -14.23
N ALA A 20 -16.25 -32.10 -13.00
CA ALA A 20 -15.16 -31.17 -12.74
C ALA A 20 -13.88 -31.70 -13.40
N ALA A 21 -13.23 -30.89 -14.23
CA ALA A 21 -11.95 -31.24 -14.83
C ALA A 21 -10.90 -31.41 -13.71
N THR A 22 -10.35 -32.62 -13.57
CA THR A 22 -9.29 -32.94 -12.61
C THR A 22 -7.97 -32.35 -13.09
N SER A 23 -7.21 -31.71 -12.19
CA SER A 23 -5.83 -31.28 -12.45
C SER A 23 -4.96 -32.46 -12.87
N THR A 24 -4.20 -32.31 -13.97
CA THR A 24 -3.23 -33.30 -14.45
C THR A 24 -1.81 -32.80 -14.16
N CYS A 25 -0.80 -33.67 -14.16
CA CYS A 25 0.59 -33.22 -14.08
C CYS A 25 1.19 -33.09 -15.49
N SER A 26 2.17 -32.20 -15.64
CA SER A 26 2.93 -32.04 -16.87
C SER A 26 3.73 -33.31 -17.24
N ALA A 27 4.23 -33.36 -18.46
CA ALA A 27 5.25 -34.35 -18.82
C ALA A 27 6.42 -34.31 -17.83
N ILE A 28 7.01 -35.49 -17.55
CA ILE A 28 8.16 -35.60 -16.65
C ILE A 28 9.35 -34.89 -17.27
N ILE A 29 9.97 -34.04 -16.47
CA ILE A 29 11.23 -33.36 -16.78
C ILE A 29 12.35 -34.21 -16.20
N GLU A 30 13.08 -34.89 -17.07
CA GLU A 30 14.19 -35.77 -16.69
C GLU A 30 15.40 -34.95 -16.19
N ASN A 31 16.17 -35.55 -15.29
CA ASN A 31 17.39 -34.99 -14.68
C ASN A 31 17.20 -33.59 -14.08
N THR A 32 16.04 -33.33 -13.48
CA THR A 32 15.65 -32.01 -13.01
C THR A 32 15.17 -32.06 -11.57
N ASP A 33 15.75 -31.20 -10.73
CA ASP A 33 15.27 -30.90 -9.39
C ASP A 33 14.59 -29.51 -9.38
N LEU A 34 13.69 -29.32 -8.43
CA LEU A 34 13.01 -28.06 -8.15
C LEU A 34 13.34 -27.68 -6.70
N PRO A 35 14.48 -27.05 -6.40
CA PRO A 35 14.94 -26.89 -5.02
C PRO A 35 13.95 -26.09 -4.17
N GLY A 36 13.70 -26.57 -2.94
CA GLY A 36 12.79 -25.93 -1.99
C GLY A 36 11.31 -26.23 -2.23
N ASN A 37 10.44 -25.47 -1.55
CA ASN A 37 8.98 -25.65 -1.55
C ASN A 37 8.49 -27.04 -1.12
N ASP A 38 9.30 -27.85 -0.43
CA ASP A 38 8.90 -29.20 -0.02
C ASP A 38 7.76 -29.15 1.01
N LEU A 39 6.64 -29.80 0.68
CA LEU A 39 5.46 -29.96 1.54
C LEU A 39 5.52 -31.24 2.36
N SER A 40 5.86 -32.34 1.70
CA SER A 40 5.90 -33.68 2.28
C SER A 40 6.59 -34.65 1.32
N THR A 41 6.79 -35.88 1.77
CA THR A 41 7.32 -36.95 0.92
C THR A 41 6.40 -38.17 0.91
N THR A 42 6.31 -38.84 -0.23
CA THR A 42 5.64 -40.14 -0.39
C THR A 42 6.57 -41.15 -1.06
N ALA A 43 6.32 -42.44 -0.86
CA ALA A 43 7.11 -43.51 -1.48
C ALA A 43 6.40 -44.03 -2.74
N ARG A 44 7.07 -43.95 -3.90
CA ARG A 44 6.56 -44.48 -5.18
C ARG A 44 7.69 -45.12 -5.98
N PRO A 45 7.45 -46.30 -6.57
CA PRO A 45 8.48 -47.01 -7.34
C PRO A 45 8.87 -46.30 -8.64
N THR A 46 8.00 -45.43 -9.16
CA THR A 46 8.24 -44.65 -10.38
C THR A 46 7.74 -43.22 -10.21
N ALA A 47 8.31 -42.30 -10.97
CA ALA A 47 7.92 -40.88 -10.97
C ALA A 47 6.47 -40.66 -11.42
N ASP A 48 5.90 -41.54 -12.26
CA ASP A 48 4.50 -41.46 -12.69
C ASP A 48 3.52 -41.63 -11.52
N GLY A 49 3.92 -42.38 -10.49
CA GLY A 49 3.11 -42.56 -9.28
C GLY A 49 2.99 -41.32 -8.40
N CYS A 50 3.87 -40.32 -8.57
CA CYS A 50 3.90 -39.12 -7.73
C CYS A 50 2.82 -38.11 -8.08
N CYS A 51 2.28 -38.16 -9.30
CA CYS A 51 1.27 -37.19 -9.74
C CYS A 51 -0.02 -37.30 -8.91
N ALA A 52 -0.51 -38.53 -8.71
CA ALA A 52 -1.69 -38.77 -7.89
C ALA A 52 -1.48 -38.31 -6.43
N ASP A 53 -0.28 -38.49 -5.89
CA ASP A 53 0.07 -38.05 -4.54
C ASP A 53 0.06 -36.53 -4.42
N CYS A 54 0.57 -35.83 -5.45
CA CYS A 54 0.51 -34.37 -5.50
C CYS A 54 -0.94 -33.88 -5.64
N VAL A 55 -1.75 -34.47 -6.53
CA VAL A 55 -3.18 -34.11 -6.69
C VAL A 55 -3.95 -34.27 -5.37
N ALA A 56 -3.66 -35.32 -4.61
CA ALA A 56 -4.32 -35.60 -3.34
C ALA A 56 -3.82 -34.73 -2.16
N THR A 57 -2.67 -34.08 -2.31
CA THR A 57 -2.03 -33.29 -1.24
C THR A 57 -2.43 -31.83 -1.36
N GLN A 58 -3.22 -31.35 -0.39
CA GLN A 58 -3.68 -29.96 -0.36
C GLN A 58 -2.48 -28.99 -0.40
N GLY A 59 -2.46 -28.11 -1.40
CA GLY A 59 -1.40 -27.15 -1.62
C GLY A 59 -0.24 -27.63 -2.49
N CYS A 60 -0.20 -28.90 -2.91
CA CYS A 60 0.83 -29.39 -3.81
C CYS A 60 0.61 -28.87 -5.24
N LYS A 61 1.66 -28.30 -5.82
CA LYS A 61 1.70 -27.72 -7.17
C LYS A 61 2.79 -28.32 -8.04
N ALA A 62 3.72 -29.10 -7.48
CA ALA A 62 4.75 -29.83 -8.22
C ALA A 62 5.27 -31.02 -7.40
N TYR A 63 6.02 -31.92 -8.02
CA TYR A 63 6.80 -32.92 -7.31
C TYR A 63 8.15 -33.16 -7.99
N VAL A 64 9.11 -33.67 -7.23
CA VAL A 64 10.37 -34.23 -7.75
C VAL A 64 10.50 -35.65 -7.26
N TRP A 65 10.60 -36.61 -8.18
CA TRP A 65 10.89 -38.00 -7.84
C TRP A 65 12.39 -38.26 -7.91
N VAL A 66 12.93 -38.96 -6.92
CA VAL A 66 14.32 -39.41 -6.89
C VAL A 66 14.40 -40.90 -6.57
N ALA A 67 15.34 -41.60 -7.20
CA ALA A 67 15.55 -43.05 -7.05
C ALA A 67 16.21 -43.47 -5.71
N ARG A 68 15.91 -42.77 -4.61
CA ARG A 68 16.41 -43.10 -3.26
C ARG A 68 15.46 -44.08 -2.58
N ASN A 69 15.98 -45.10 -1.89
CA ASN A 69 15.19 -46.04 -1.07
C ASN A 69 14.01 -46.72 -1.82
N GLY A 70 14.17 -47.07 -3.09
CA GLY A 70 13.09 -47.65 -3.91
C GLY A 70 12.15 -46.64 -4.57
N GLY A 71 12.41 -45.34 -4.41
CA GLY A 71 11.74 -44.22 -5.09
C GLY A 71 10.93 -43.35 -4.13
N VAL A 72 11.23 -42.05 -4.11
CA VAL A 72 10.59 -41.05 -3.23
C VAL A 72 10.09 -39.87 -4.06
N CYS A 73 8.83 -39.48 -3.85
CA CYS A 73 8.26 -38.24 -4.35
C CYS A 73 8.43 -37.13 -3.30
N LEU A 74 9.13 -36.06 -3.65
CA LEU A 74 9.18 -34.83 -2.89
C LEU A 74 8.07 -33.92 -3.40
N LEU A 75 6.93 -33.90 -2.71
CA LEU A 75 5.76 -33.09 -3.05
C LEU A 75 6.02 -31.63 -2.68
N LYS A 76 5.67 -30.70 -3.56
CA LYS A 76 6.07 -29.30 -3.47
C LYS A 76 4.90 -28.34 -3.57
N SER A 77 4.91 -27.27 -2.80
CA SER A 77 3.88 -26.21 -2.77
C SER A 77 3.95 -25.25 -3.96
N GLY A 78 5.00 -25.36 -4.77
CA GLY A 78 5.26 -24.55 -5.96
C GLY A 78 6.37 -25.17 -6.80
N ALA A 79 6.41 -24.83 -8.08
CA ALA A 79 7.57 -25.10 -8.92
C ALA A 79 8.52 -23.89 -8.80
N SER A 80 9.62 -24.06 -8.06
CA SER A 80 10.73 -23.09 -8.00
C SER A 80 11.53 -23.09 -9.30
N PHE A 81 12.67 -22.38 -9.32
CA PHE A 81 13.62 -22.49 -10.43
C PHE A 81 14.09 -23.95 -10.60
N SER A 82 14.30 -24.37 -11.85
CA SER A 82 14.80 -25.71 -12.15
C SER A 82 16.31 -25.78 -12.00
N SER A 83 16.81 -26.80 -11.31
CA SER A 83 18.25 -27.11 -11.19
C SER A 83 18.56 -28.46 -11.85
N PRO A 84 19.63 -28.59 -12.65
CA PRO A 84 20.02 -29.88 -13.22
C PRO A 84 20.45 -30.86 -12.11
N TYR A 85 19.78 -32.00 -12.01
CA TYR A 85 20.13 -33.08 -11.07
C TYR A 85 19.93 -34.44 -11.71
N THR A 86 21.03 -35.13 -12.02
CA THR A 86 20.99 -36.42 -12.73
C THR A 86 20.21 -37.46 -11.93
N GLY A 87 19.17 -38.05 -12.54
CA GLY A 87 18.28 -39.04 -11.93
C GLY A 87 17.08 -38.47 -11.15
N ALA A 88 16.97 -37.15 -10.97
CA ALA A 88 15.75 -36.51 -10.48
C ALA A 88 14.74 -36.32 -11.61
N ARG A 89 13.46 -36.55 -11.33
CA ARG A 89 12.37 -36.54 -12.32
C ARG A 89 11.26 -35.63 -11.80
N ALA A 90 11.20 -34.40 -12.31
CA ALA A 90 10.24 -33.40 -11.84
C ALA A 90 8.97 -33.38 -12.69
N SER A 91 7.83 -33.03 -12.09
CA SER A 91 6.61 -32.69 -12.83
C SER A 91 5.79 -31.68 -12.04
N ILE A 92 5.04 -30.84 -12.76
CA ILE A 92 4.31 -29.70 -12.19
C ILE A 92 2.82 -29.98 -12.38
N LEU A 93 2.03 -29.74 -11.35
CA LEU A 93 0.58 -29.87 -11.41
C LEU A 93 0.02 -28.78 -12.32
N THR A 94 -0.53 -29.17 -13.46
CA THR A 94 -1.19 -28.26 -14.40
C THR A 94 -2.67 -28.12 -14.01
N PRO A 95 -3.17 -26.89 -13.79
CA PRO A 95 -4.61 -26.64 -13.83
C PRO A 95 -5.16 -27.10 -15.19
N PRO A 96 -6.44 -27.49 -15.29
CA PRO A 96 -7.03 -27.77 -16.58
C PRO A 96 -6.91 -26.53 -17.49
N LEU A 97 -6.39 -26.71 -18.70
CA LEU A 97 -6.43 -25.66 -19.72
C LEU A 97 -7.89 -25.29 -19.97
N THR A 98 -8.25 -24.01 -19.84
CA THR A 98 -9.62 -23.53 -20.08
C THR A 98 -10.02 -23.55 -21.55
N GLY A 99 -9.15 -23.99 -22.47
CA GLY A 99 -9.42 -24.04 -23.91
C GLY A 99 -9.04 -22.76 -24.68
N SER A 100 -8.33 -21.83 -24.05
CA SER A 100 -8.12 -20.46 -24.54
C SER A 100 -6.86 -20.21 -25.40
N CYS A 101 -6.06 -21.24 -25.71
CA CYS A 101 -4.82 -21.08 -26.51
C CYS A 101 -4.84 -21.98 -27.76
N PRO A 102 -5.39 -21.52 -28.89
CA PRO A 102 -5.26 -22.22 -30.16
C PRO A 102 -4.17 -21.60 -31.06
N VAL A 103 -3.42 -22.49 -31.71
CA VAL A 103 -2.45 -22.25 -32.79
C VAL A 103 -1.11 -21.64 -32.34
N THR A 104 -0.09 -22.50 -32.28
CA THR A 104 1.31 -22.10 -32.11
C THR A 104 1.98 -21.85 -33.45
N GLU A 105 2.76 -20.79 -33.54
CA GLU A 105 3.56 -20.42 -34.71
C GLU A 105 5.03 -20.73 -34.43
N ALA A 106 5.55 -21.79 -35.04
CA ALA A 106 6.95 -22.16 -34.88
C ALA A 106 7.90 -21.17 -35.58
N ASN A 107 9.11 -21.04 -35.04
CA ASN A 107 10.17 -20.14 -35.49
C ASN A 107 9.71 -18.69 -35.67
N THR A 108 8.81 -18.23 -34.80
CA THR A 108 8.12 -16.94 -34.97
C THR A 108 8.33 -16.07 -33.74
N ASP A 109 8.71 -14.83 -33.99
CA ASP A 109 8.77 -13.76 -32.99
C ASP A 109 7.89 -12.57 -33.45
N TYR A 110 7.43 -11.80 -32.49
CA TYR A 110 6.64 -10.58 -32.69
C TYR A 110 7.30 -9.44 -31.91
N PRO A 111 8.21 -8.66 -32.53
CA PRO A 111 8.91 -7.60 -31.81
C PRO A 111 7.95 -6.52 -31.25
N GLY A 112 8.20 -6.09 -30.02
CA GLY A 112 7.47 -5.03 -29.32
C GLY A 112 6.15 -5.47 -28.67
N ASN A 113 5.47 -4.51 -28.03
CA ASN A 113 4.24 -4.72 -27.26
C ASN A 113 4.38 -5.69 -26.07
N ASP A 114 5.58 -5.78 -25.48
CA ASP A 114 5.85 -6.65 -24.35
C ASP A 114 5.20 -6.10 -23.07
N LEU A 115 4.34 -6.90 -22.43
CA LEU A 115 3.72 -6.63 -21.13
C LEU A 115 4.61 -7.09 -19.97
N GLY A 116 5.48 -8.06 -20.23
CA GLY A 116 6.36 -8.64 -19.24
C GLY A 116 6.98 -9.94 -19.73
N ARG A 117 7.95 -10.44 -18.96
CA ARG A 117 8.64 -11.69 -19.25
C ARG A 117 8.63 -12.57 -18.00
N THR A 118 8.31 -13.84 -18.17
CA THR A 118 8.38 -14.86 -17.14
C THR A 118 9.30 -16.00 -17.61
N GLN A 119 9.83 -16.78 -16.67
CA GLN A 119 10.57 -17.99 -16.97
C GLN A 119 9.67 -19.20 -16.71
N ARG A 120 9.45 -20.03 -17.73
CA ARG A 120 8.53 -21.17 -17.73
C ARG A 120 9.12 -22.37 -18.43
N ALA A 121 8.91 -23.55 -17.84
CA ALA A 121 9.40 -24.82 -18.39
C ALA A 121 8.66 -25.28 -19.66
N SER A 122 7.50 -24.69 -19.98
CA SER A 122 6.78 -25.01 -21.21
C SER A 122 5.93 -23.86 -21.71
N ILE A 123 5.59 -23.93 -23.00
CA ILE A 123 4.69 -22.99 -23.66
C ILE A 123 3.27 -22.99 -23.06
N GLY A 124 2.81 -24.12 -22.52
CA GLY A 124 1.50 -24.20 -21.85
C GLY A 124 1.44 -23.39 -20.56
N LEU A 125 2.54 -23.35 -19.80
CA LEU A 125 2.64 -22.48 -18.63
C LEU A 125 2.75 -21.00 -19.03
N CYS A 126 3.37 -20.73 -20.19
CA CYS A 126 3.39 -19.39 -20.77
C CYS A 126 1.98 -18.90 -21.19
N CYS A 127 1.15 -19.81 -21.72
CA CYS A 127 -0.27 -19.54 -21.99
C CYS A 127 -1.03 -19.16 -20.71
N ASN A 128 -0.82 -19.89 -19.60
CA ASN A 128 -1.45 -19.56 -18.32
C ASN A 128 -1.01 -18.20 -17.78
N ASP A 129 0.26 -17.85 -17.96
CA ASP A 129 0.77 -16.53 -17.59
C ASP A 129 0.07 -15.43 -18.41
N CYS A 130 -0.17 -15.67 -19.70
CA CYS A 130 -0.92 -14.73 -20.54
C CYS A 130 -2.39 -14.62 -20.11
N GLU A 131 -3.06 -15.74 -19.80
CA GLU A 131 -4.44 -15.74 -19.27
C GLU A 131 -4.57 -14.96 -17.96
N ALA A 132 -3.55 -15.06 -17.10
CA ALA A 132 -3.50 -14.35 -15.82
C ALA A 132 -3.07 -12.88 -15.93
N THR A 133 -2.62 -12.43 -17.11
CA THR A 133 -2.09 -11.08 -17.32
C THR A 133 -3.11 -10.19 -18.04
N PRO A 134 -3.71 -9.20 -17.36
CA PRO A 134 -4.68 -8.29 -17.97
C PRO A 134 -4.10 -7.61 -19.21
N GLY A 135 -4.83 -7.72 -20.34
CA GLY A 135 -4.41 -7.13 -21.61
C GLY A 135 -3.46 -8.00 -22.44
N CYS A 136 -3.07 -9.20 -21.98
CA CYS A 136 -2.28 -10.11 -22.80
C CYS A 136 -3.12 -10.71 -23.94
N ALA A 137 -2.70 -10.47 -25.18
CA ALA A 137 -3.35 -10.97 -26.39
C ALA A 137 -2.48 -11.99 -27.14
N ARG A 138 -1.18 -12.02 -26.87
CA ARG A 138 -0.19 -12.93 -27.51
C ARG A 138 0.99 -13.16 -26.57
N PHE A 139 1.74 -14.23 -26.79
CA PHE A 139 3.05 -14.42 -26.17
C PHE A 139 4.04 -15.09 -27.13
N VAL A 140 5.34 -14.98 -26.84
CA VAL A 140 6.44 -15.66 -27.54
C VAL A 140 7.25 -16.47 -26.53
N TYR A 141 7.46 -17.76 -26.82
CA TYR A 141 8.20 -18.68 -25.97
C TYR A 141 9.52 -19.11 -26.62
N PHE A 142 10.65 -18.93 -25.94
CA PHE A 142 11.97 -19.31 -26.45
C PHE A 142 12.91 -19.73 -25.30
N GLY A 143 13.44 -20.95 -25.33
CA GLY A 143 14.51 -21.38 -24.41
C GLY A 143 14.18 -21.29 -22.92
N GLY A 144 12.90 -21.38 -22.53
CA GLY A 144 12.44 -21.18 -21.14
C GLY A 144 11.85 -19.80 -20.87
N ASP A 145 12.12 -18.82 -21.74
CA ASP A 145 11.53 -17.49 -21.62
C ASP A 145 10.14 -17.42 -22.23
N CYS A 146 9.21 -16.86 -21.47
CA CYS A 146 7.84 -16.56 -21.85
C CYS A 146 7.66 -15.04 -21.89
N ILE A 147 7.51 -14.48 -23.09
CA ILE A 147 7.40 -13.04 -23.30
C ILE A 147 5.94 -12.72 -23.62
N LEU A 148 5.24 -12.15 -22.64
CA LEU A 148 3.82 -11.80 -22.71
C LEU A 148 3.64 -10.49 -23.46
N LYS A 149 2.62 -10.41 -24.31
CA LYS A 149 2.42 -9.27 -25.20
C LYS A 149 0.96 -8.82 -25.24
N SER A 150 0.76 -7.52 -25.32
CA SER A 150 -0.57 -6.92 -25.52
C SER A 150 -1.08 -7.03 -26.95
N GLY A 151 -0.23 -7.47 -27.87
CA GLY A 151 -0.49 -7.67 -29.30
C GLY A 151 0.74 -8.23 -30.01
N GLY A 152 1.00 -7.83 -31.25
CA GLY A 152 2.28 -8.10 -31.91
C GLY A 152 2.60 -7.05 -32.96
N GLY A 153 3.88 -6.72 -33.12
CA GLY A 153 4.38 -5.98 -34.29
C GLY A 153 4.33 -6.83 -35.56
N ALA A 154 5.09 -6.45 -36.59
CA ALA A 154 5.22 -7.29 -37.79
C ALA A 154 5.81 -8.66 -37.42
N LYS A 155 5.25 -9.73 -37.97
CA LYS A 155 5.72 -11.10 -37.75
C LYS A 155 7.17 -11.23 -38.26
N GLY A 156 8.09 -11.64 -37.38
CA GLY A 156 9.48 -11.94 -37.69
C GLY A 156 9.79 -13.44 -37.58
N THR A 157 10.74 -13.92 -38.39
CA THR A 157 11.23 -15.30 -38.28
C THR A 157 12.38 -15.37 -37.29
N TYR A 158 12.23 -16.15 -36.23
CA TYR A 158 13.28 -16.40 -35.23
C TYR A 158 13.38 -17.90 -34.92
N PRO A 159 14.42 -18.61 -35.39
CA PRO A 159 14.56 -20.05 -35.19
C PRO A 159 14.48 -20.47 -33.72
N GLY A 160 13.58 -21.40 -33.40
CA GLY A 160 13.35 -21.94 -32.07
C GLY A 160 12.33 -21.17 -31.21
N ALA A 161 11.91 -19.96 -31.60
CA ALA A 161 10.84 -19.23 -30.90
C ALA A 161 9.46 -19.76 -31.31
N ILE A 162 8.52 -19.81 -30.38
CA ILE A 162 7.15 -20.27 -30.64
C ILE A 162 6.18 -19.20 -30.13
N ALA A 163 5.44 -18.57 -31.04
CA ALA A 163 4.43 -17.57 -30.69
C ALA A 163 3.04 -18.21 -30.58
N SER A 164 2.14 -17.63 -29.79
CA SER A 164 0.72 -18.02 -29.75
C SER A 164 -0.15 -16.83 -29.35
N SER A 165 -1.32 -16.72 -29.97
CA SER A 165 -2.35 -15.74 -29.59
C SER A 165 -3.29 -16.33 -28.53
N PHE A 166 -3.78 -15.50 -27.63
CA PHE A 166 -4.70 -15.89 -26.55
C PHE A 166 -6.15 -15.51 -26.93
N VAL A 167 -7.10 -16.44 -26.77
CA VAL A 167 -8.53 -16.25 -27.06
C VAL A 167 -9.38 -16.82 -25.90
N PRO A 168 -10.10 -16.01 -25.10
CA PRO A 168 -10.85 -16.52 -23.94
C PRO A 168 -11.97 -17.51 -24.29
N ALA A 169 -12.09 -18.61 -23.55
CA ALA A 169 -12.99 -19.73 -23.83
C ALA A 169 -14.51 -19.54 -23.61
N ASN A 170 -15.02 -18.30 -23.50
CA ASN A 170 -16.46 -18.04 -23.30
C ASN A 170 -17.17 -17.39 -24.51
N SER A 171 -16.66 -17.57 -25.72
CA SER A 171 -17.34 -17.15 -26.96
C SER A 171 -17.98 -18.32 -27.71
N THR A 172 -19.01 -18.95 -27.14
CA THR A 172 -19.85 -19.87 -27.93
C THR A 172 -20.88 -19.10 -28.75
N ALA A 173 -20.82 -19.33 -30.06
CA ALA A 173 -21.77 -18.91 -31.08
C ALA A 173 -23.23 -19.31 -30.75
N ALA A 174 -24.18 -18.43 -31.05
CA ALA A 174 -25.61 -18.72 -31.02
C ALA A 174 -26.13 -19.11 -32.43
N PRO A 175 -27.10 -20.06 -32.54
CA PRO A 175 -27.65 -20.54 -33.80
C PRO A 175 -28.78 -19.64 -34.34
N THR A 176 -29.00 -19.74 -35.65
CA THR A 176 -29.91 -18.97 -36.53
C THR A 176 -31.41 -19.16 -36.23
N PRO A 177 -32.23 -18.12 -36.43
CA PRO A 177 -33.59 -18.29 -36.97
C PRO A 177 -33.89 -17.41 -38.20
N ALA A 178 -34.67 -17.94 -39.14
CA ALA A 178 -35.30 -17.22 -40.27
C ALA A 178 -36.82 -17.05 -40.02
N PRO A 179 -37.58 -16.25 -40.80
CA PRO A 179 -37.34 -14.93 -41.38
C PRO A 179 -38.43 -13.89 -40.95
N THR A 180 -38.31 -12.65 -41.47
CA THR A 180 -39.35 -11.58 -41.61
C THR A 180 -39.35 -10.49 -40.52
N PRO A 181 -39.64 -9.20 -40.84
CA PRO A 181 -38.87 -8.24 -41.64
C PRO A 181 -38.57 -6.92 -40.87
N ALA A 182 -37.64 -6.13 -41.43
CA ALA A 182 -37.20 -4.76 -41.13
C ALA A 182 -37.86 -3.94 -39.98
N PRO A 183 -37.01 -3.29 -39.16
CA PRO A 183 -37.10 -1.84 -39.05
C PRO A 183 -35.75 -1.09 -39.12
N ALA A 184 -35.77 -0.05 -39.95
CA ALA A 184 -35.22 1.31 -39.87
C ALA A 184 -33.84 1.63 -39.21
N PRO A 185 -33.11 2.63 -39.75
CA PRO A 185 -31.67 2.71 -39.67
C PRO A 185 -31.15 3.60 -38.53
N GLY A 186 -30.02 3.19 -37.97
CA GLY A 186 -29.06 4.05 -37.28
C GLY A 186 -27.93 3.22 -36.64
N PRO A 187 -26.80 3.81 -36.23
CA PRO A 187 -26.00 4.88 -36.83
C PRO A 187 -24.67 4.33 -37.39
N THR A 188 -24.05 5.13 -38.26
CA THR A 188 -22.78 4.93 -38.98
C THR A 188 -21.54 4.70 -38.08
N ALA A 189 -20.69 3.76 -38.50
CA ALA A 189 -19.40 3.39 -37.90
C ALA A 189 -18.23 4.32 -38.28
N PRO A 190 -17.18 4.46 -37.42
CA PRO A 190 -15.77 4.34 -37.88
C PRO A 190 -14.83 3.68 -36.82
N PRO A 191 -13.55 3.29 -37.14
CA PRO A 191 -12.68 3.76 -38.25
C PRO A 191 -12.04 2.69 -39.16
N GLY A 192 -11.80 3.05 -40.43
CA GLY A 192 -11.06 2.25 -41.43
C GLY A 192 -11.72 2.07 -42.81
N THR A 193 -12.75 2.85 -43.16
CA THR A 193 -13.70 2.41 -44.21
C THR A 193 -13.27 2.75 -45.63
N CYS A 194 -13.05 1.72 -46.45
CA CYS A 194 -13.37 1.81 -47.86
C CYS A 194 -14.85 2.17 -48.04
N ALA A 195 -15.19 2.75 -49.18
CA ALA A 195 -16.57 2.88 -49.63
C ALA A 195 -17.27 1.50 -49.64
N PRO A 196 -18.60 1.44 -49.77
CA PRO A 196 -19.31 0.19 -49.93
C PRO A 196 -18.71 -0.66 -51.06
N ILE A 197 -18.43 -1.93 -50.77
CA ILE A 197 -17.86 -2.88 -51.73
C ILE A 197 -18.92 -3.22 -52.78
N LEU A 198 -18.56 -3.07 -54.05
CA LEU A 198 -19.39 -3.42 -55.18
C LEU A 198 -19.09 -4.87 -55.58
N ASP A 199 -20.10 -5.73 -55.52
CA ASP A 199 -19.99 -7.12 -55.96
C ASP A 199 -20.04 -7.23 -57.49
N ASN A 200 -19.50 -8.34 -58.02
CA ASN A 200 -19.34 -8.63 -59.44
C ASN A 200 -18.72 -7.48 -60.25
N THR A 201 -17.80 -6.74 -59.63
CA THR A 201 -17.27 -5.48 -60.14
C THR A 201 -15.74 -5.53 -60.20
N ASP A 202 -15.21 -5.07 -61.32
CA ASP A 202 -13.79 -4.84 -61.56
C ASP A 202 -13.55 -3.37 -61.96
N TYR A 203 -12.35 -2.88 -61.65
CA TYR A 203 -11.84 -1.58 -62.05
C TYR A 203 -10.58 -1.77 -62.91
N PRO A 204 -10.68 -1.94 -64.24
CA PRO A 204 -9.52 -2.24 -65.06
C PRO A 204 -8.45 -1.12 -65.01
N GLY A 205 -7.19 -1.52 -64.86
CA GLY A 205 -6.03 -0.62 -64.83
C GLY A 205 -5.73 0.00 -63.46
N PHE A 206 -4.72 0.88 -63.42
CA PHE A 206 -4.21 1.56 -62.21
C PHE A 206 -3.61 0.63 -61.13
N ASP A 207 -3.34 -0.63 -61.47
CA ASP A 207 -2.75 -1.62 -60.57
C ASP A 207 -1.36 -1.18 -60.11
N ILE A 208 -1.17 -1.07 -58.80
CA ILE A 208 0.12 -0.68 -58.19
C ILE A 208 0.77 -1.84 -57.45
N SER A 209 -0.02 -2.76 -56.90
CA SER A 209 0.49 -3.97 -56.28
C SER A 209 -0.63 -4.99 -56.13
N GLN A 210 -0.25 -6.23 -55.90
CA GLN A 210 -1.19 -7.32 -55.65
C GLN A 210 -0.78 -8.04 -54.38
N THR A 211 -1.74 -8.24 -53.49
CA THR A 211 -1.64 -9.06 -52.29
C THR A 211 -2.63 -10.23 -52.41
N THR A 212 -2.66 -11.10 -51.40
CA THR A 212 -3.64 -12.19 -51.30
C THR A 212 -4.37 -12.09 -49.98
N GLN A 213 -5.70 -12.03 -50.04
CA GLN A 213 -6.57 -11.89 -48.88
C GLN A 213 -7.76 -12.84 -48.99
N ALA A 214 -8.25 -13.31 -47.85
CA ALA A 214 -9.36 -14.25 -47.81
C ALA A 214 -10.71 -13.61 -48.20
N THR A 215 -10.83 -12.29 -48.06
CA THR A 215 -12.06 -11.55 -48.36
C THR A 215 -11.77 -10.18 -48.98
N ALA A 216 -12.78 -9.60 -49.62
CA ALA A 216 -12.69 -8.24 -50.17
C ALA A 216 -12.61 -7.18 -49.05
N GLU A 217 -13.16 -7.46 -47.87
CA GLU A 217 -13.05 -6.62 -46.69
C GLU A 217 -11.60 -6.57 -46.19
N ALA A 218 -10.91 -7.70 -46.11
CA ALA A 218 -9.48 -7.71 -45.77
C ALA A 218 -8.63 -7.05 -46.87
N CYS A 219 -9.09 -7.09 -48.12
CA CYS A 219 -8.46 -6.35 -49.22
C CYS A 219 -8.62 -4.82 -49.08
N CYS A 220 -9.66 -4.35 -48.39
CA CYS A 220 -9.79 -2.94 -48.02
C CYS A 220 -8.66 -2.49 -47.08
N ASP A 221 -8.33 -3.31 -46.08
CA ASP A 221 -7.30 -2.99 -45.10
C ASP A 221 -5.93 -2.86 -45.76
N ASP A 222 -5.62 -3.76 -46.70
CA ASP A 222 -4.40 -3.69 -47.52
C ASP A 222 -4.34 -2.40 -48.34
N CYS A 223 -5.46 -1.98 -48.93
CA CYS A 223 -5.54 -0.72 -49.67
C CYS A 223 -5.46 0.50 -48.74
N TYR A 224 -6.02 0.42 -47.54
CA TYR A 224 -5.94 1.51 -46.57
C TYR A 224 -4.50 1.71 -46.07
N ALA A 225 -3.81 0.61 -45.75
CA ALA A 225 -2.43 0.59 -45.27
C ALA A 225 -1.41 1.06 -46.33
N ASN A 226 -1.68 0.83 -47.62
CA ASN A 226 -0.82 1.31 -48.69
C ASN A 226 -1.17 2.76 -49.03
N LEU A 227 -0.32 3.72 -48.62
CA LEU A 227 -0.56 5.16 -48.79
C LEU A 227 -0.82 5.62 -50.25
N ASN A 228 -0.45 4.83 -51.25
CA ASN A 228 -0.67 5.14 -52.66
C ASN A 228 -1.93 4.48 -53.24
N CYS A 229 -2.60 3.60 -52.50
CA CYS A 229 -3.83 2.92 -52.94
C CYS A 229 -5.05 3.80 -52.71
N LYS A 230 -5.87 3.97 -53.74
CA LYS A 230 -7.13 4.73 -53.73
C LYS A 230 -8.34 3.86 -54.07
N ALA A 231 -8.11 2.67 -54.62
CA ALA A 231 -9.13 1.68 -54.94
C ALA A 231 -8.56 0.26 -54.90
N PHE A 232 -9.39 -0.76 -54.75
CA PHE A 232 -8.97 -2.16 -54.85
C PHE A 232 -10.00 -3.01 -55.60
N VAL A 233 -9.55 -4.15 -56.12
CA VAL A 233 -10.40 -5.23 -56.64
C VAL A 233 -9.93 -6.55 -56.04
N TRP A 234 -10.82 -7.25 -55.37
CA TRP A 234 -10.60 -8.60 -54.86
C TRP A 234 -11.32 -9.63 -55.74
N ASN A 235 -10.72 -10.79 -55.99
CA ASN A 235 -11.36 -11.85 -56.77
C ASN A 235 -11.54 -13.16 -55.97
N PRO A 236 -12.40 -14.09 -56.43
CA PRO A 236 -12.70 -15.32 -55.69
C PRO A 236 -11.52 -16.28 -55.48
N ALA A 237 -10.43 -16.11 -56.25
CA ALA A 237 -9.19 -16.87 -56.05
C ALA A 237 -8.34 -16.30 -54.90
N GLY A 238 -8.79 -15.23 -54.24
CA GLY A 238 -8.15 -14.61 -53.09
C GLY A 238 -7.16 -13.51 -53.46
N TYR A 239 -7.05 -13.11 -54.72
CA TYR A 239 -6.15 -12.02 -55.11
C TYR A 239 -6.77 -10.66 -54.81
N CYS A 240 -6.01 -9.83 -54.10
CA CYS A 240 -6.34 -8.46 -53.76
C CYS A 240 -5.47 -7.50 -54.58
N ILE A 241 -6.06 -6.85 -55.57
CA ILE A 241 -5.35 -6.00 -56.52
C ILE A 241 -5.53 -4.54 -56.09
N LEU A 242 -4.47 -3.95 -55.55
CA LEU A 242 -4.42 -2.56 -55.07
C LEU A 242 -4.18 -1.61 -56.23
N LYS A 243 -4.92 -0.50 -56.25
CA LYS A 243 -4.95 0.44 -57.37
C LYS A 243 -4.72 1.87 -56.91
N SER A 244 -3.95 2.62 -57.68
CA SER A 244 -3.66 4.05 -57.45
C SER A 244 -4.84 4.97 -57.76
N GLY A 245 -5.91 4.46 -58.36
CA GLY A 245 -7.13 5.19 -58.72
C GLY A 245 -8.28 4.25 -59.07
N LYS A 246 -9.50 4.79 -59.11
CA LYS A 246 -10.69 4.05 -59.57
C LYS A 246 -10.74 4.05 -61.10
N GLY A 247 -10.49 2.90 -61.73
CA GLY A 247 -10.69 2.69 -63.17
C GLY A 247 -12.16 2.71 -63.57
N ALA A 248 -12.45 2.53 -64.87
CA ALA A 248 -13.82 2.38 -65.35
C ALA A 248 -14.50 1.17 -64.70
N VAL A 249 -15.80 1.25 -64.41
CA VAL A 249 -16.53 0.14 -63.80
C VAL A 249 -16.79 -0.92 -64.87
N SER A 250 -16.27 -2.13 -64.68
CA SER A 250 -16.51 -3.31 -65.51
C SER A 250 -17.18 -4.40 -64.67
N SER A 251 -18.03 -5.23 -65.28
CA SER A 251 -18.66 -6.35 -64.57
C SER A 251 -17.82 -7.61 -64.72
N TYR A 252 -17.43 -8.21 -63.59
CA TYR A 252 -16.71 -9.48 -63.55
C TYR A 252 -17.31 -10.37 -62.46
N PRO A 253 -17.97 -11.49 -62.81
CA PRO A 253 -18.61 -12.37 -61.85
C PRO A 253 -17.66 -12.84 -60.75
N GLY A 254 -18.00 -12.56 -59.49
CA GLY A 254 -17.24 -12.91 -58.30
C GLY A 254 -16.18 -11.89 -57.88
N ALA A 255 -15.80 -10.90 -58.71
CA ALA A 255 -14.91 -9.83 -58.28
C ALA A 255 -15.64 -8.82 -57.39
N ARG A 256 -14.96 -8.26 -56.40
CA ARG A 256 -15.50 -7.34 -55.39
C ARG A 256 -14.58 -6.14 -55.27
N ALA A 257 -15.07 -4.93 -55.55
CA ALA A 257 -14.22 -3.75 -55.69
C ALA A 257 -14.71 -2.55 -54.86
N SER A 258 -13.78 -1.72 -54.36
CA SER A 258 -14.11 -0.51 -53.59
C SER A 258 -13.04 0.59 -53.70
N THR A 259 -13.31 1.77 -53.14
CA THR A 259 -12.44 2.96 -53.11
C THR A 259 -12.21 3.47 -51.69
N ILE A 260 -11.07 4.13 -51.43
CA ILE A 260 -10.80 4.79 -50.14
C ILE A 260 -11.28 6.25 -50.21
N PRO A 261 -12.31 6.68 -49.44
CA PRO A 261 -12.87 8.03 -49.55
C PRO A 261 -12.03 9.14 -48.88
N SER A 262 -11.37 8.85 -47.75
CA SER A 262 -10.41 9.73 -47.04
C SER A 262 -9.66 8.94 -45.96
N ARG A 263 -8.39 9.30 -45.68
CA ARG A 263 -7.57 8.71 -44.58
C ARG A 263 -7.51 9.56 -43.31
N ILE A 264 -8.18 10.71 -43.28
CA ILE A 264 -8.18 11.63 -42.14
C ILE A 264 -9.47 11.40 -41.34
N PRO A 265 -9.42 11.08 -40.03
CA PRO A 265 -10.59 11.07 -39.17
C PRO A 265 -11.22 12.46 -39.11
N PRO A 266 -12.56 12.58 -39.02
CA PRO A 266 -13.16 13.88 -38.74
C PRO A 266 -12.66 14.42 -37.40
N PRO A 267 -12.51 15.75 -37.24
CA PRO A 267 -12.05 16.36 -35.99
C PRO A 267 -12.95 15.90 -34.81
N PRO A 268 -12.37 15.62 -33.63
CA PRO A 268 -13.15 15.25 -32.47
C PRO A 268 -14.07 16.40 -32.03
N THR A 269 -15.19 16.07 -31.39
CA THR A 269 -16.03 17.08 -30.73
C THR A 269 -15.26 17.71 -29.56
N MET A 270 -15.18 19.04 -29.54
CA MET A 270 -14.58 19.82 -28.45
C MET A 270 -15.34 19.60 -27.13
N VAL A 271 -14.78 18.82 -26.21
CA VAL A 271 -15.32 18.59 -24.86
C VAL A 271 -14.38 19.22 -23.84
N GLY A 272 -14.89 20.16 -23.04
CA GLY A 272 -14.11 20.79 -21.96
C GLY A 272 -13.33 22.05 -22.34
N CYS A 273 -13.43 22.54 -23.59
CA CYS A 273 -12.90 23.83 -24.02
C CYS A 273 -14.00 24.72 -24.62
N ASN A 274 -13.77 26.03 -24.66
CA ASN A 274 -14.63 26.99 -25.36
C ASN A 274 -14.49 26.86 -26.90
N PRO A 275 -15.40 27.48 -27.68
CA PRO A 275 -15.25 27.57 -29.13
C PRO A 275 -13.91 28.18 -29.55
N ILE A 276 -13.32 27.66 -30.62
CA ILE A 276 -12.01 28.10 -31.13
C ILE A 276 -12.11 29.52 -31.70
N ALA A 277 -11.20 30.40 -31.25
CA ALA A 277 -10.97 31.72 -31.82
C ALA A 277 -9.92 31.62 -32.93
N ASN A 278 -10.34 31.83 -34.18
CA ASN A 278 -9.46 31.76 -35.35
C ASN A 278 -8.63 33.04 -35.54
N ASN A 279 -7.40 32.88 -36.02
CA ASN A 279 -6.41 33.95 -36.20
C ASN A 279 -6.12 34.71 -34.91
N MET A 280 -6.14 34.00 -33.79
CA MET A 280 -5.85 34.56 -32.48
C MET A 280 -4.78 33.71 -31.80
N ASP A 281 -3.83 34.38 -31.18
CA ASP A 281 -2.81 33.83 -30.31
C ASP A 281 -3.09 34.25 -28.86
N ILE A 282 -2.49 33.55 -27.91
CA ILE A 282 -2.41 33.91 -26.51
C ILE A 282 -0.91 34.05 -26.22
N GLU A 283 -0.38 35.25 -26.12
CA GLU A 283 1.07 35.43 -25.97
C GLU A 283 1.55 34.94 -24.57
N GLY A 284 2.62 34.15 -24.56
CA GLY A 284 3.24 33.62 -23.35
C GLY A 284 2.44 32.52 -22.62
N ASN A 285 2.80 32.28 -21.35
CA ASN A 285 2.21 31.25 -20.48
C ASN A 285 2.35 29.82 -21.03
N ASP A 286 3.34 29.55 -21.89
CA ASP A 286 3.54 28.23 -22.49
C ASP A 286 3.97 27.20 -21.43
N LEU A 287 3.14 26.18 -21.28
CA LEU A 287 3.36 25.03 -20.40
C LEU A 287 4.22 23.98 -21.11
N THR A 288 3.79 23.59 -22.31
CA THR A 288 4.46 22.59 -23.16
C THR A 288 3.86 22.64 -24.57
N SER A 289 4.37 21.84 -25.51
CA SER A 289 3.80 21.73 -26.84
C SER A 289 3.61 20.28 -27.31
N THR A 290 2.56 20.07 -28.09
CA THR A 290 2.25 18.79 -28.77
C THR A 290 2.06 19.01 -30.27
N PHE A 291 1.88 17.94 -31.04
CA PHE A 291 1.61 18.01 -32.48
C PHE A 291 0.27 17.36 -32.81
N GLN A 292 -0.57 18.08 -33.56
CA GLN A 292 -1.90 17.63 -33.96
C GLN A 292 -2.25 18.10 -35.38
N SER A 293 -3.21 17.42 -36.00
CA SER A 293 -3.68 17.77 -37.36
C SER A 293 -4.79 18.83 -37.38
N ALA A 294 -5.35 19.20 -36.23
CA ALA A 294 -6.42 20.19 -36.11
C ALA A 294 -6.48 20.80 -34.71
N ALA A 295 -6.90 22.07 -34.61
CA ALA A 295 -7.05 22.80 -33.35
C ALA A 295 -7.99 22.10 -32.36
N GLU A 296 -9.01 21.38 -32.84
CA GLU A 296 -9.94 20.64 -31.99
C GLU A 296 -9.26 19.52 -31.19
N SER A 297 -8.16 18.98 -31.71
CA SER A 297 -7.39 17.92 -31.05
C SER A 297 -6.50 18.49 -29.94
N CYS A 298 -6.09 19.77 -30.03
CA CYS A 298 -5.35 20.45 -28.98
C CYS A 298 -6.17 20.63 -27.69
N CYS A 299 -7.51 20.64 -27.78
CA CYS A 299 -8.35 20.66 -26.59
C CYS A 299 -8.26 19.37 -25.77
N ALA A 300 -8.19 18.22 -26.44
CA ALA A 300 -7.98 16.94 -25.78
C ALA A 300 -6.60 16.89 -25.12
N ASP A 301 -5.57 17.39 -25.81
CA ASP A 301 -4.23 17.52 -25.25
C ASP A 301 -4.23 18.45 -24.03
N CYS A 302 -4.89 19.61 -24.11
CA CYS A 302 -4.95 20.55 -22.99
C CYS A 302 -5.77 20.00 -21.82
N THR A 303 -6.94 19.42 -22.04
CA THR A 303 -7.75 18.81 -20.96
C THR A 303 -7.10 17.57 -20.33
N GLY A 304 -6.23 16.88 -21.07
CA GLY A 304 -5.40 15.77 -20.60
C GLY A 304 -4.07 16.18 -19.98
N THR A 305 -3.65 17.45 -20.09
CA THR A 305 -2.37 17.95 -19.57
C THR A 305 -2.61 18.72 -18.27
N PRO A 306 -2.10 18.22 -17.12
CA PRO A 306 -2.17 18.94 -15.85
C PRO A 306 -1.60 20.35 -16.00
N GLY A 307 -2.25 21.34 -15.36
CA GLY A 307 -1.85 22.74 -15.46
C GLY A 307 -2.27 23.47 -16.74
N CYS A 308 -2.70 22.77 -17.79
CA CYS A 308 -3.18 23.45 -19.00
C CYS A 308 -4.55 24.09 -18.77
N ARG A 309 -4.69 25.35 -19.18
CA ARG A 309 -5.92 26.16 -19.07
C ARG A 309 -6.30 26.81 -20.39
N ALA A 310 -5.40 26.81 -21.37
CA ALA A 310 -5.66 27.24 -22.73
C ALA A 310 -4.68 26.58 -23.71
N PHE A 311 -4.96 26.66 -24.99
CA PHE A 311 -4.02 26.27 -26.02
C PHE A 311 -4.06 27.24 -27.19
N VAL A 312 -2.97 27.27 -27.96
CA VAL A 312 -2.90 27.91 -29.28
C VAL A 312 -2.38 26.88 -30.27
N PHE A 313 -3.15 26.64 -31.34
CA PHE A 313 -2.75 25.77 -32.42
C PHE A 313 -2.18 26.58 -33.58
N ASP A 314 -0.95 26.27 -33.97
CA ASP A 314 -0.35 26.75 -35.21
C ASP A 314 -0.78 25.86 -36.38
N SER A 315 -1.68 26.39 -37.21
CA SER A 315 -2.21 25.67 -38.38
C SER A 315 -1.19 25.45 -39.50
N ALA A 316 -0.05 26.15 -39.50
CA ALA A 316 1.02 25.97 -40.48
C ALA A 316 1.99 24.85 -40.07
N GLY A 317 2.32 24.76 -38.78
CA GLY A 317 3.24 23.76 -38.23
C GLY A 317 2.59 22.52 -37.62
N GLY A 318 1.28 22.57 -37.35
CA GLY A 318 0.55 21.51 -36.64
C GLY A 318 0.88 21.44 -35.15
N VAL A 319 1.39 22.53 -34.55
CA VAL A 319 1.85 22.55 -33.16
C VAL A 319 0.73 23.06 -32.25
N CYS A 320 0.43 22.35 -31.16
CA CYS A 320 -0.41 22.84 -30.08
C CYS A 320 0.48 23.39 -28.97
N TYR A 321 0.50 24.71 -28.77
CA TYR A 321 1.14 25.34 -27.63
C TYR A 321 0.16 25.36 -26.46
N LEU A 322 0.34 24.44 -25.52
CA LEU A 322 -0.46 24.29 -24.31
C LEU A 322 -0.02 25.34 -23.29
N LYS A 323 -0.97 25.98 -22.62
CA LYS A 323 -0.71 27.16 -21.79
C LYS A 323 -1.27 27.03 -20.39
N THR A 324 -0.54 27.54 -19.42
CA THR A 324 -0.91 27.55 -18.01
C THR A 324 -2.08 28.49 -17.69
N ALA A 325 -2.39 29.44 -18.57
CA ALA A 325 -3.45 30.43 -18.37
C ALA A 325 -4.09 30.91 -19.69
N GLY A 326 -5.32 31.41 -19.61
CA GLY A 326 -6.12 31.86 -20.77
C GLY A 326 -5.63 33.12 -21.50
N GLY A 327 -4.74 33.91 -20.88
CA GLY A 327 -4.15 35.15 -21.43
C GLY A 327 -5.14 36.14 -22.09
N THR A 328 -4.60 37.08 -22.86
CA THR A 328 -5.36 37.98 -23.74
C THR A 328 -5.23 37.47 -25.17
N LEU A 329 -6.33 37.44 -25.93
CA LEU A 329 -6.29 37.05 -27.33
C LEU A 329 -5.68 38.18 -28.18
N VAL A 330 -4.59 37.89 -28.87
CA VAL A 330 -3.89 38.81 -29.79
C VAL A 330 -4.13 38.36 -31.23
N PRO A 331 -4.50 39.24 -32.17
CA PRO A 331 -4.69 38.86 -33.57
C PRO A 331 -3.39 38.39 -34.23
N THR A 332 -3.33 37.11 -34.60
CA THR A 332 -2.17 36.48 -35.25
C THR A 332 -2.65 35.51 -36.31
N THR A 333 -2.42 35.83 -37.58
CA THR A 333 -2.85 35.02 -38.73
C THR A 333 -2.27 33.61 -38.68
N GLY A 334 -3.11 32.59 -38.81
CA GLY A 334 -2.70 31.18 -38.79
C GLY A 334 -2.70 30.50 -37.41
N MET A 335 -2.95 31.26 -36.34
CA MET A 335 -3.10 30.73 -34.98
C MET A 335 -4.56 30.50 -34.63
N GLN A 336 -4.86 29.44 -33.89
CA GLN A 336 -6.21 29.09 -33.44
C GLN A 336 -6.20 28.83 -31.94
N ALA A 337 -6.77 29.74 -31.15
CA ALA A 337 -6.72 29.68 -29.70
C ALA A 337 -8.05 29.20 -29.09
N SER A 338 -7.98 28.50 -27.95
CA SER A 338 -9.14 28.25 -27.10
C SER A 338 -8.73 28.15 -25.64
N VAL A 339 -9.68 28.42 -24.75
CA VAL A 339 -9.52 28.40 -23.29
C VAL A 339 -10.48 27.38 -22.69
N LEU A 340 -10.10 26.76 -21.57
CA LEU A 340 -10.99 25.89 -20.81
C LEU A 340 -12.04 26.74 -20.06
N PRO A 341 -13.32 26.31 -19.95
CA PRO A 341 -14.34 27.03 -19.21
C PRO A 341 -13.98 27.10 -17.73
N VAL A 342 -13.99 28.31 -17.17
CA VAL A 342 -13.80 28.53 -15.73
C VAL A 342 -15.06 28.10 -15.00
N ALA A 343 -15.01 26.97 -14.28
CA ALA A 343 -16.17 26.42 -13.58
C ALA A 343 -16.63 27.29 -12.39
N ASN A 344 -15.74 28.13 -11.83
CA ASN A 344 -16.01 29.07 -10.74
C ASN A 344 -15.17 30.36 -10.90
N PRO A 345 -15.74 31.45 -11.44
CA PRO A 345 -15.04 32.72 -11.49
C PRO A 345 -14.78 33.26 -10.08
N ALA A 346 -13.54 33.60 -9.78
CA ALA A 346 -13.11 34.14 -8.50
C ALA A 346 -13.67 35.54 -8.28
N THR A 347 -13.92 35.88 -7.02
CA THR A 347 -14.15 37.26 -6.60
C THR A 347 -13.05 37.68 -5.65
N CYS A 348 -12.38 38.79 -5.95
CA CYS A 348 -11.30 39.31 -5.12
C CYS A 348 -11.74 40.58 -4.41
N ASP A 349 -11.29 40.74 -3.17
CA ASP A 349 -11.36 42.00 -2.46
C ASP A 349 -10.26 42.92 -3.00
N ALA A 350 -10.66 44.12 -3.44
CA ALA A 350 -9.71 45.12 -3.89
C ALA A 350 -8.87 45.61 -2.70
N LEU A 351 -7.55 45.42 -2.78
CA LEU A 351 -6.59 45.96 -1.82
C LEU A 351 -6.04 47.32 -2.29
N PRO A 352 -5.24 48.03 -1.46
CA PRO A 352 -4.75 49.37 -1.82
C PRO A 352 -3.94 49.38 -3.13
N LYS A 353 -3.99 50.52 -3.83
CA LYS A 353 -3.10 50.83 -4.95
C LYS A 353 -1.74 51.29 -4.45
N ASP A 354 -0.77 51.29 -5.35
CA ASP A 354 0.58 51.83 -5.13
C ASP A 354 1.36 51.11 -4.01
N ILE A 355 1.05 49.83 -3.79
CA ILE A 355 1.70 48.99 -2.79
C ILE A 355 2.17 47.67 -3.37
N ASP A 356 3.28 47.18 -2.82
CA ASP A 356 3.77 45.82 -3.02
C ASP A 356 3.83 45.08 -1.67
N TYR A 357 3.78 43.76 -1.75
CA TYR A 357 4.03 42.81 -0.68
C TYR A 357 5.31 42.04 -1.01
N PRO A 358 6.49 42.50 -0.57
CA PRO A 358 7.76 41.87 -0.93
C PRO A 358 7.84 40.42 -0.48
N GLY A 359 8.37 39.55 -1.36
CA GLY A 359 8.52 38.11 -1.12
C GLY A 359 7.23 37.31 -1.26
N ASN A 360 7.29 36.05 -0.82
CA ASN A 360 6.19 35.08 -0.85
C ASN A 360 5.62 34.75 -2.25
N ASP A 361 6.37 35.09 -3.31
CA ASP A 361 6.01 34.78 -4.70
C ASP A 361 6.02 33.28 -4.94
N VAL A 362 4.87 32.76 -5.39
CA VAL A 362 4.69 31.35 -5.76
C VAL A 362 4.61 31.14 -7.26
N ALA A 363 4.24 32.18 -8.01
CA ALA A 363 4.25 32.18 -9.46
C ALA A 363 4.18 33.62 -9.99
N GLN A 364 4.43 33.77 -11.29
CA GLN A 364 4.15 35.00 -12.01
C GLN A 364 3.37 34.70 -13.29
N THR A 365 2.39 35.53 -13.61
CA THR A 365 1.64 35.48 -14.87
C THR A 365 1.65 36.86 -15.54
N TYR A 366 1.38 36.94 -16.84
CA TYR A 366 1.39 38.21 -17.57
C TYR A 366 -0.02 38.61 -17.98
N ARG A 367 -0.47 39.78 -17.53
CA ARG A 367 -1.83 40.32 -17.73
C ARG A 367 -1.79 41.82 -17.96
N THR A 368 -2.50 42.32 -18.96
CA THR A 368 -2.59 43.75 -19.25
C THR A 368 -3.52 44.52 -18.32
N GLN A 369 -4.37 43.81 -17.55
CA GLN A 369 -5.26 44.39 -16.55
C GLN A 369 -5.04 43.70 -15.19
N TRP A 370 -4.90 44.50 -14.13
CA TRP A 370 -4.72 44.02 -12.76
C TRP A 370 -5.90 43.18 -12.23
N SER A 371 -7.10 43.36 -12.81
CA SER A 371 -8.30 42.58 -12.45
C SER A 371 -8.15 41.11 -12.82
N ASP A 372 -7.36 40.81 -13.83
CA ASP A 372 -7.26 39.46 -14.40
C ASP A 372 -6.36 38.57 -13.54
N CYS A 373 -5.47 39.18 -12.75
CA CYS A 373 -4.68 38.50 -11.73
C CYS A 373 -5.52 37.84 -10.63
N CYS A 374 -6.76 38.29 -10.45
CA CYS A 374 -7.68 37.71 -9.48
C CYS A 374 -7.96 36.23 -9.80
N GLN A 375 -8.23 35.95 -11.07
CA GLN A 375 -8.46 34.58 -11.51
C GLN A 375 -7.16 33.79 -11.52
N ASP A 376 -6.05 34.40 -11.95
CA ASP A 376 -4.72 33.75 -11.93
C ASP A 376 -4.31 33.32 -10.51
N CYS A 377 -4.55 34.16 -9.51
CA CYS A 377 -4.32 33.82 -8.12
C CYS A 377 -5.30 32.77 -7.60
N ALA A 378 -6.55 32.77 -8.03
CA ALA A 378 -7.50 31.72 -7.63
C ALA A 378 -7.19 30.36 -8.26
N ASP A 379 -6.60 30.37 -9.46
CA ASP A 379 -6.19 29.18 -10.21
C ASP A 379 -4.84 28.63 -9.73
N ASN A 380 -4.07 29.41 -8.98
CA ASN A 380 -2.86 28.99 -8.28
C ASN A 380 -3.19 28.64 -6.82
N THR A 381 -3.13 27.35 -6.48
CA THR A 381 -3.58 26.83 -5.16
C THR A 381 -2.80 27.39 -3.97
N ASP A 382 -1.56 27.80 -4.20
CA ASP A 382 -0.69 28.38 -3.19
C ASP A 382 -0.86 29.90 -3.10
N CYS A 383 -1.57 30.55 -4.03
CA CYS A 383 -1.80 31.98 -4.00
C CYS A 383 -2.97 32.36 -3.09
N THR A 384 -2.73 33.31 -2.20
CA THR A 384 -3.76 33.91 -1.33
C THR A 384 -3.92 35.42 -1.61
N VAL A 385 -2.89 36.04 -2.18
CA VAL A 385 -2.82 37.46 -2.54
C VAL A 385 -2.01 37.59 -3.82
N TYR A 386 -2.37 38.53 -4.70
CA TYR A 386 -1.53 38.90 -5.83
C TYR A 386 -1.13 40.37 -5.78
N VAL A 387 -0.01 40.70 -6.44
CA VAL A 387 0.39 42.07 -6.75
C VAL A 387 0.60 42.16 -8.25
N TRP A 388 -0.16 43.03 -8.91
CA TRP A 388 0.03 43.38 -10.30
C TRP A 388 0.94 44.59 -10.43
N SER A 389 1.92 44.57 -11.33
CA SER A 389 2.78 45.70 -11.69
C SER A 389 2.78 45.92 -13.21
N THR A 390 3.33 47.05 -13.65
CA THR A 390 3.53 47.37 -15.07
C THR A 390 4.76 46.69 -15.70
N ASP A 391 5.45 45.83 -14.97
CA ASP A 391 6.63 45.12 -15.49
C ASP A 391 6.23 44.27 -16.71
N ASP A 392 7.07 44.28 -17.75
CA ASP A 392 6.88 43.53 -18.99
C ASP A 392 5.51 43.72 -19.68
N GLY A 393 4.89 44.90 -19.52
CA GLY A 393 3.58 45.21 -20.09
C GLY A 393 2.39 44.79 -19.22
N GLY A 394 2.67 44.27 -18.02
CA GLY A 394 1.70 43.89 -17.01
C GLY A 394 1.99 42.50 -16.43
N THR A 395 2.50 42.45 -15.20
CA THR A 395 2.87 41.20 -14.51
C THR A 395 2.06 41.01 -13.24
N CYS A 396 1.43 39.85 -13.05
CA CYS A 396 0.82 39.41 -11.81
C CYS A 396 1.80 38.56 -11.02
N TYR A 397 2.31 39.09 -9.92
CA TYR A 397 3.06 38.35 -8.92
C TYR A 397 2.09 37.66 -7.96
N LEU A 398 1.97 36.34 -8.08
CA LEU A 398 1.07 35.52 -7.28
C LEU A 398 1.79 35.12 -5.99
N LYS A 399 1.17 35.36 -4.83
CA LYS A 399 1.84 35.25 -3.53
C LYS A 399 1.06 34.38 -2.54
N ASN A 400 1.78 33.57 -1.75
CA ASN A 400 1.15 32.68 -0.76
C ASN A 400 0.84 33.34 0.58
N ALA A 401 1.43 34.48 0.89
CA ALA A 401 1.17 35.21 2.11
C ALA A 401 1.38 36.71 1.95
N LYS A 402 0.62 37.49 2.72
CA LYS A 402 0.74 38.94 2.81
C LYS A 402 1.92 39.32 3.71
N SER A 403 2.91 40.03 3.17
CA SER A 403 4.01 40.65 3.93
C SER A 403 3.67 42.11 4.32
N PRO A 404 4.49 42.80 5.13
CA PRO A 404 4.33 44.24 5.35
C PRO A 404 4.38 45.03 4.03
N THR A 405 3.52 46.04 3.89
CA THR A 405 3.43 46.85 2.67
C THR A 405 4.68 47.71 2.46
N VAL A 406 5.17 47.77 1.22
CA VAL A 406 6.09 48.83 0.76
C VAL A 406 5.41 49.68 -0.31
N SER A 407 5.87 50.93 -0.46
CA SER A 407 5.38 51.83 -1.50
C SER A 407 5.88 51.38 -2.88
N ALA A 408 4.95 51.14 -3.80
CA ALA A 408 5.25 50.71 -5.18
C ALA A 408 4.27 51.40 -6.16
N PRO A 409 4.52 52.68 -6.53
CA PRO A 409 3.64 53.45 -7.40
C PRO A 409 3.32 52.73 -8.72
N GLY A 410 2.03 52.64 -9.07
CA GLY A 410 1.53 51.97 -10.27
C GLY A 410 1.10 50.51 -10.07
N SER A 411 1.37 49.91 -8.89
CA SER A 411 0.99 48.52 -8.59
C SER A 411 -0.43 48.41 -8.03
N PHE A 412 -1.04 47.23 -8.21
CA PHE A 412 -2.38 46.90 -7.71
C PHE A 412 -2.39 45.55 -7.01
N ALA A 413 -2.80 45.51 -5.76
CA ALA A 413 -2.94 44.25 -5.02
C ALA A 413 -4.40 43.79 -4.94
N GLY A 414 -4.60 42.48 -4.79
CA GLY A 414 -5.90 41.88 -4.50
C GLY A 414 -5.80 40.61 -3.68
N ALA A 415 -6.80 40.33 -2.85
CA ALA A 415 -6.92 39.08 -2.08
C ALA A 415 -8.08 38.25 -2.62
N ILE A 416 -7.86 36.94 -2.82
CA ILE A 416 -8.89 36.05 -3.33
C ILE A 416 -9.88 35.64 -2.23
N VAL A 417 -11.18 35.57 -2.58
CA VAL A 417 -12.21 34.87 -1.79
C VAL A 417 -12.69 33.70 -2.64
N ARG A 418 -12.28 32.46 -2.31
CA ARG A 418 -12.73 31.26 -3.03
C ARG A 418 -14.24 31.09 -2.86
N LYS A 419 -15.02 31.35 -3.90
CA LYS A 419 -16.42 30.91 -3.94
C LYS A 419 -16.44 29.42 -4.25
N VAL A 420 -16.45 28.60 -3.19
CA VAL A 420 -16.94 27.23 -3.30
C VAL A 420 -18.35 27.33 -3.89
N LYS A 421 -18.63 26.63 -5.00
CA LYS A 421 -20.02 26.46 -5.50
C LYS A 421 -20.89 26.15 -4.27
N PRO A 422 -21.94 26.95 -3.98
CA PRO A 422 -22.75 26.71 -2.80
C PRO A 422 -23.14 25.23 -2.78
N PRO A 423 -22.78 24.48 -1.73
CA PRO A 423 -23.10 23.07 -1.67
C PRO A 423 -24.61 22.93 -1.89
N PRO A 424 -25.07 21.95 -2.67
CA PRO A 424 -26.49 21.77 -2.87
C PRO A 424 -27.16 21.61 -1.50
N VAL A 425 -28.26 22.36 -1.29
CA VAL A 425 -29.00 22.34 -0.02
C VAL A 425 -29.55 20.94 0.29
N THR A 426 -29.77 20.13 -0.75
CA THR A 426 -30.09 18.70 -0.65
C THR A 426 -29.46 17.94 -1.83
N PRO A 427 -28.50 17.04 -1.60
CA PRO A 427 -27.91 16.23 -2.67
C PRO A 427 -28.89 15.18 -3.19
N PRO A 428 -28.78 14.75 -4.46
CA PRO A 428 -29.62 13.68 -5.00
C PRO A 428 -29.38 12.35 -4.29
N SER A 429 -30.47 11.64 -3.99
CA SER A 429 -30.39 10.34 -3.34
C SER A 429 -29.82 9.27 -4.28
N ALA A 430 -28.88 8.47 -3.78
CA ALA A 430 -28.28 7.34 -4.46
C ALA A 430 -27.81 6.28 -3.44
N ALA A 431 -27.78 5.01 -3.84
CA ALA A 431 -27.30 3.94 -2.97
C ALA A 431 -25.85 4.18 -2.55
N SER A 432 -25.56 4.02 -1.24
CA SER A 432 -24.21 4.14 -0.70
C SER A 432 -23.23 3.19 -1.40
N LYS A 433 -22.06 3.71 -1.74
CA LYS A 433 -20.90 2.96 -2.27
C LYS A 433 -19.85 2.70 -1.19
N VAL A 434 -20.17 2.94 0.07
CA VAL A 434 -19.25 2.67 1.18
C VAL A 434 -19.10 1.17 1.35
N VAL A 435 -17.87 0.71 1.45
CA VAL A 435 -17.48 -0.70 1.65
C VAL A 435 -16.73 -0.83 2.97
N ALA A 436 -16.90 -1.97 3.64
CA ALA A 436 -16.15 -2.32 4.86
C ALA A 436 -14.91 -3.12 4.49
N GLY A 437 -13.80 -2.84 5.17
CA GLY A 437 -12.55 -3.59 5.07
C GLY A 437 -12.02 -3.95 6.47
N ALA A 438 -11.13 -4.95 6.51
CA ALA A 438 -10.39 -5.31 7.71
C ALA A 438 -8.99 -5.77 7.32
N TYR A 439 -8.02 -5.49 8.20
CA TYR A 439 -6.62 -5.88 8.03
C TYR A 439 -6.07 -6.48 9.31
N GLY A 440 -5.19 -7.48 9.17
CA GLY A 440 -4.64 -8.23 10.29
C GLY A 440 -5.53 -9.39 10.71
N ALA A 441 -4.89 -10.49 11.09
CA ALA A 441 -5.52 -11.71 11.55
C ALA A 441 -4.78 -12.23 12.79
N TYR A 442 -5.52 -12.88 13.69
CA TYR A 442 -4.95 -13.47 14.90
C TYR A 442 -3.70 -14.31 14.56
N PRO A 443 -2.57 -14.12 15.26
CA PRO A 443 -2.44 -13.41 16.54
C PRO A 443 -2.29 -11.88 16.43
N SER A 444 -2.12 -11.33 15.24
CA SER A 444 -1.99 -9.89 15.00
C SER A 444 -3.34 -9.17 15.23
N PRO A 445 -3.35 -7.92 15.71
CA PRO A 445 -4.58 -7.15 15.87
C PRO A 445 -5.31 -6.97 14.55
N THR A 446 -6.64 -6.98 14.59
CA THR A 446 -7.47 -6.66 13.43
C THR A 446 -7.89 -5.19 13.47
N THR A 447 -7.59 -4.46 12.40
CA THR A 447 -8.02 -3.09 12.17
C THR A 447 -9.14 -3.07 11.14
N ALA A 448 -10.35 -2.68 11.55
CA ALA A 448 -11.47 -2.46 10.66
C ALA A 448 -11.51 -1.01 10.17
N PHE A 449 -11.88 -0.83 8.91
CA PHE A 449 -11.96 0.46 8.24
C PHE A 449 -13.11 0.44 7.23
N ALA A 450 -13.51 1.62 6.74
CA ALA A 450 -14.44 1.74 5.63
C ALA A 450 -13.81 2.57 4.50
N TYR A 451 -14.31 2.39 3.29
CA TYR A 451 -13.76 3.07 2.12
C TYR A 451 -14.77 3.22 0.99
N VAL A 452 -14.48 4.13 0.06
CA VAL A 452 -15.17 4.26 -1.22
C VAL A 452 -14.16 3.95 -2.34
N PRO A 453 -14.44 2.98 -3.24
CA PRO A 453 -13.57 2.69 -4.37
C PRO A 453 -13.64 3.79 -5.44
N ASN A 454 -12.56 3.92 -6.20
CA ASN A 454 -12.39 4.89 -7.29
C ASN A 454 -12.66 6.33 -6.81
N SER A 455 -12.14 6.66 -5.64
CA SER A 455 -12.35 7.96 -4.97
C SER A 455 -11.11 8.33 -4.16
N GLN A 456 -10.94 9.62 -3.87
CA GLN A 456 -9.78 10.13 -3.13
C GLN A 456 -10.17 11.26 -2.17
N TRP A 457 -9.45 11.34 -1.05
CA TRP A 457 -9.45 12.49 -0.14
C TRP A 457 -8.41 13.54 -0.55
N VAL A 458 -8.20 13.69 -1.86
CA VAL A 458 -7.32 14.68 -2.48
C VAL A 458 -8.21 15.58 -3.36
N PRO A 459 -8.28 16.90 -3.13
CA PRO A 459 -9.09 17.81 -3.93
C PRO A 459 -8.79 17.69 -5.44
N LEU A 460 -9.82 17.80 -6.29
CA LEU A 460 -9.65 17.73 -7.76
C LEU A 460 -8.90 18.92 -8.37
N THR A 461 -8.69 19.98 -7.59
CA THR A 461 -7.90 21.16 -7.97
C THR A 461 -6.40 20.95 -7.73
N GLU A 462 -6.02 19.87 -7.05
CA GLU A 462 -4.64 19.42 -6.92
C GLU A 462 -4.38 18.45 -8.09
N GLU A 463 -3.30 18.66 -8.85
CA GLU A 463 -2.98 17.99 -10.12
C GLU A 463 -2.66 16.49 -9.97
N GLY A 464 -3.27 15.78 -9.03
CA GLY A 464 -2.74 14.51 -8.54
C GLY A 464 -1.36 14.64 -7.86
N SER A 465 -0.77 15.84 -7.90
CA SER A 465 0.38 16.26 -7.13
C SER A 465 -0.13 16.91 -5.84
N VAL A 466 0.25 16.33 -4.71
CA VAL A 466 0.01 16.95 -3.41
C VAL A 466 1.40 17.16 -2.83
N GLY A 467 1.92 18.39 -2.94
CA GLY A 467 3.25 18.72 -2.42
C GLY A 467 4.42 18.33 -3.29
N GLY A 468 4.21 18.31 -4.61
CA GLY A 468 5.22 17.85 -5.56
C GLY A 468 5.30 16.32 -5.70
N VAL A 469 4.50 15.54 -4.96
CA VAL A 469 4.40 14.09 -5.12
C VAL A 469 3.17 13.75 -5.97
N ASP A 470 3.38 13.30 -7.21
CA ASP A 470 2.32 12.71 -8.04
C ASP A 470 2.02 11.30 -7.53
N ILE A 471 0.88 11.13 -6.85
CA ILE A 471 0.47 9.84 -6.27
C ILE A 471 0.15 8.77 -7.32
N PHE A 472 0.05 9.15 -8.60
CA PHE A 472 -0.18 8.27 -9.74
C PHE A 472 1.10 7.86 -10.46
N GLN A 473 2.23 8.48 -10.14
CA GLN A 473 3.55 8.03 -10.60
C GLN A 473 4.13 7.03 -9.61
N LYS A 474 4.93 6.09 -10.13
CA LYS A 474 5.72 5.22 -9.26
C LYS A 474 6.61 6.10 -8.41
N PHE A 475 6.63 5.83 -7.11
CA PHE A 475 7.50 6.56 -6.21
C PHE A 475 8.96 6.43 -6.69
N PRO A 476 9.69 7.55 -6.87
CA PRO A 476 11.08 7.49 -7.27
C PRO A 476 11.87 6.89 -6.10
N LEU A 477 12.12 5.59 -6.19
CA LEU A 477 13.00 4.90 -5.26
C LEU A 477 14.44 5.30 -5.62
N PRO A 478 15.25 5.78 -4.66
CA PRO A 478 16.62 6.15 -4.97
C PRO A 478 17.39 4.92 -5.45
N THR A 479 18.33 5.12 -6.38
CA THR A 479 19.21 4.05 -6.85
C THR A 479 20.07 3.52 -5.70
N PRO A 480 20.66 2.31 -5.78
CA PRO A 480 21.64 1.86 -4.79
C PRO A 480 22.70 2.92 -4.47
N GLU A 481 23.20 3.61 -5.50
CA GLU A 481 24.21 4.67 -5.36
C GLU A 481 23.67 5.93 -4.67
N GLU A 482 22.41 6.32 -4.95
CA GLU A 482 21.74 7.43 -4.27
C GLU A 482 21.43 7.08 -2.82
N MET A 483 20.98 5.86 -2.53
CA MET A 483 20.74 5.40 -1.17
C MET A 483 22.03 5.34 -0.34
N GLU A 484 23.13 4.84 -0.91
CA GLU A 484 24.47 4.87 -0.30
C GLU A 484 24.94 6.31 -0.06
N ALA A 485 24.68 7.24 -0.98
CA ALA A 485 24.98 8.67 -0.81
C ALA A 485 24.06 9.34 0.23
N MET A 486 22.80 8.91 0.34
CA MET A 486 21.80 9.41 1.30
C MET A 486 22.04 8.94 2.73
N HIS A 487 22.94 7.98 2.98
CA HIS A 487 23.47 7.76 4.34
C HIS A 487 24.26 8.97 4.90
N VAL A 488 24.42 10.03 4.11
CA VAL A 488 24.91 11.36 4.51
C VAL A 488 23.78 12.41 4.63
N ALA A 489 22.57 12.16 4.10
CA ALA A 489 21.46 13.10 4.05
C ALA A 489 20.19 12.50 4.68
N THR A 490 19.71 13.07 5.78
CA THR A 490 18.47 12.64 6.47
C THR A 490 17.23 12.90 5.62
N PRO A 491 16.61 11.89 4.99
CA PRO A 491 15.39 12.08 4.23
C PRO A 491 14.30 12.54 5.21
N GLN A 492 13.69 13.68 4.93
CA GLN A 492 12.55 14.13 5.72
C GLN A 492 11.32 13.32 5.28
N PRO A 493 10.41 12.95 6.19
CA PRO A 493 9.07 12.56 5.76
C PRO A 493 8.55 13.66 4.85
N LEU A 494 8.05 13.28 3.67
CA LEU A 494 7.41 14.22 2.76
C LEU A 494 6.11 14.64 3.45
N LEU A 495 6.21 15.66 4.28
CA LEU A 495 5.08 16.40 4.82
C LEU A 495 4.80 17.47 3.79
N GLU A 496 3.66 17.34 3.14
CA GLU A 496 3.15 18.45 2.38
C GLU A 496 2.57 19.46 3.38
N ALA A 497 3.14 20.66 3.42
CA ALA A 497 2.86 21.64 4.46
C ALA A 497 1.51 22.37 4.28
N THR A 498 0.98 22.45 3.05
CA THR A 498 -0.22 23.24 2.71
C THR A 498 -1.53 22.50 3.02
N THR A 499 -1.55 21.20 2.80
CA THR A 499 -2.60 20.20 3.08
C THR A 499 -2.33 19.40 4.35
N ASN A 500 -1.12 19.51 4.93
CA ASN A 500 -0.70 18.85 6.17
C ASN A 500 -0.76 17.31 6.07
N THR A 501 -0.38 16.78 4.92
CA THR A 501 -0.59 15.38 4.52
C THR A 501 0.73 14.60 4.52
N TYR A 502 0.70 13.35 4.99
CA TYR A 502 1.85 12.44 4.97
C TYR A 502 1.72 11.42 3.84
N TYR A 503 2.81 11.19 3.12
CA TYR A 503 2.90 10.11 2.13
C TYR A 503 3.62 8.92 2.74
N PHE A 504 3.32 7.73 2.27
CA PHE A 504 4.09 6.53 2.58
C PHE A 504 4.17 5.71 1.30
N PRO A 505 5.37 5.52 0.74
CA PRO A 505 5.54 4.65 -0.42
C PRO A 505 5.60 3.18 0.00
N LEU A 506 5.48 2.30 -0.99
CA LEU A 506 5.64 0.86 -0.85
C LEU A 506 4.72 0.22 0.20
N VAL A 507 3.53 0.80 0.39
CA VAL A 507 2.46 0.25 1.23
C VAL A 507 1.75 -0.86 0.45
N GLN A 508 1.82 -2.08 0.96
CA GLN A 508 1.44 -3.30 0.23
C GLN A 508 -0.07 -3.47 0.08
N SER A 509 -0.86 -2.79 0.91
CA SER A 509 -2.32 -2.86 0.84
C SER A 509 -3.01 -1.64 1.44
N MET A 510 -4.27 -1.42 1.06
CA MET A 510 -5.12 -0.42 1.72
C MET A 510 -5.30 -0.69 3.22
N GLY A 511 -5.20 -1.96 3.63
CA GLY A 511 -5.30 -2.37 5.02
C GLY A 511 -4.10 -1.92 5.86
N GLU A 512 -2.91 -2.03 5.29
CA GLU A 512 -1.69 -1.47 5.88
C GLU A 512 -1.79 0.06 5.96
N CYS A 513 -2.31 0.73 4.91
CA CYS A 513 -2.57 2.17 4.92
C CYS A 513 -3.56 2.59 6.02
N ALA A 514 -4.58 1.78 6.29
CA ALA A 514 -5.51 2.00 7.40
C ALA A 514 -4.81 1.87 8.76
N VAL A 515 -3.95 0.85 8.96
CA VAL A 515 -3.15 0.73 10.18
C VAL A 515 -2.27 1.97 10.37
N MET A 516 -1.56 2.39 9.32
CA MET A 516 -0.68 3.54 9.37
C MET A 516 -1.41 4.83 9.74
N SER A 517 -2.58 5.05 9.16
CA SER A 517 -3.41 6.22 9.45
C SER A 517 -3.88 6.22 10.90
N SER A 518 -4.37 5.07 11.39
CA SER A 518 -4.87 4.96 12.76
C SER A 518 -3.79 5.16 13.81
N SER A 519 -2.59 4.60 13.61
CA SER A 519 -1.50 4.66 14.60
C SER A 519 -0.82 6.03 14.66
N THR A 520 -0.86 6.80 13.57
CA THR A 520 -0.40 8.20 13.52
C THR A 520 -1.42 9.17 14.13
N GLY A 521 -2.60 8.68 14.51
CA GLY A 521 -3.67 9.49 15.11
C GLY A 521 -4.58 10.16 14.08
N TYR A 522 -4.48 9.76 12.82
CA TYR A 522 -5.33 10.23 11.73
C TYR A 522 -6.51 9.30 11.44
N ASN A 523 -7.55 9.84 10.79
CA ASN A 523 -8.74 9.06 10.48
C ASN A 523 -8.96 8.81 8.99
N PHE A 524 -8.39 9.61 8.09
CA PHE A 524 -8.69 9.55 6.66
C PHE A 524 -7.43 9.23 5.86
N PHE A 525 -7.59 8.44 4.79
CA PHE A 525 -6.48 8.06 3.93
C PHE A 525 -6.87 7.90 2.46
N THR A 526 -5.95 8.19 1.54
CA THR A 526 -6.04 7.76 0.13
C THR A 526 -5.01 6.66 -0.12
N TYR A 527 -5.41 5.56 -0.75
CA TYR A 527 -4.48 4.51 -1.19
C TYR A 527 -4.57 4.32 -2.70
N VAL A 528 -3.41 4.29 -3.36
CA VAL A 528 -3.31 4.09 -4.81
C VAL A 528 -2.70 2.72 -5.08
N THR A 529 -3.50 1.79 -5.61
CA THR A 529 -3.06 0.39 -5.79
C THR A 529 -1.91 0.24 -6.79
N SER A 530 -1.88 1.06 -7.85
CA SER A 530 -0.89 0.96 -8.93
C SER A 530 0.51 1.44 -8.53
N THR A 531 0.58 2.36 -7.57
CA THR A 531 1.84 2.98 -7.11
C THR A 531 2.22 2.53 -5.70
N GLN A 532 1.32 1.84 -4.98
CA GLN A 532 1.49 1.45 -3.58
C GLN A 532 1.73 2.65 -2.65
N ILE A 533 1.16 3.81 -2.99
CA ILE A 533 1.26 5.02 -2.18
C ILE A 533 0.06 5.09 -1.24
N CYS A 534 0.35 5.23 0.05
CA CYS A 534 -0.61 5.60 1.07
C CYS A 534 -0.45 7.09 1.39
N VAL A 535 -1.57 7.80 1.43
CA VAL A 535 -1.66 9.22 1.76
C VAL A 535 -2.49 9.31 3.02
N VAL A 536 -1.91 9.82 4.11
CA VAL A 536 -2.58 9.99 5.40
C VAL A 536 -2.95 11.45 5.57
N HIS A 537 -4.25 11.72 5.66
CA HIS A 537 -4.80 13.08 5.65
C HIS A 537 -4.96 13.64 7.05
N ASN A 538 -4.50 14.87 7.23
CA ASN A 538 -4.70 15.61 8.46
C ASN A 538 -5.92 16.53 8.36
N PHE A 539 -7.07 15.99 8.76
CA PHE A 539 -8.32 16.74 8.83
C PHE A 539 -8.67 17.12 10.28
N MET A 540 -7.66 17.40 11.10
CA MET A 540 -7.85 17.75 12.51
C MET A 540 -8.80 18.94 12.67
N SER A 541 -9.80 18.77 13.55
CA SER A 541 -10.84 19.77 13.78
C SER A 541 -11.19 19.84 15.26
N ALA A 542 -11.59 21.03 15.72
CA ALA A 542 -12.18 21.22 17.05
C ALA A 542 -13.60 20.63 17.14
N THR A 543 -14.24 20.41 15.98
CA THR A 543 -15.55 19.76 15.88
C THR A 543 -15.39 18.28 15.51
N VAL A 544 -16.39 17.47 15.86
CA VAL A 544 -16.40 16.05 15.48
C VAL A 544 -17.21 15.81 14.22
N SER A 545 -16.84 14.76 13.49
CA SER A 545 -17.67 14.20 12.43
C SER A 545 -18.15 12.80 12.79
N TYR A 546 -19.16 12.31 12.08
CA TYR A 546 -19.77 11.00 12.28
C TYR A 546 -19.63 10.18 11.01
N ALA A 547 -18.59 9.34 10.97
CA ALA A 547 -18.24 8.55 9.79
C ALA A 547 -19.09 7.29 9.69
N LEU A 548 -19.64 7.05 8.49
CA LEU A 548 -20.45 5.88 8.18
C LEU A 548 -19.60 4.61 8.10
N HIS A 549 -20.24 3.49 8.34
CA HIS A 549 -19.68 2.17 8.12
C HIS A 549 -20.81 1.21 7.72
N PRO A 550 -20.67 0.35 6.70
CA PRO A 550 -21.79 -0.45 6.17
C PRO A 550 -22.37 -1.44 7.17
N SER A 551 -21.53 -1.98 8.05
CA SER A 551 -21.91 -3.02 9.02
C SER A 551 -21.89 -2.55 10.48
N GLN A 552 -21.76 -1.24 10.75
CA GLN A 552 -21.60 -0.72 12.11
C GLN A 552 -22.27 0.66 12.28
N PRO A 553 -22.64 1.05 13.51
CA PRO A 553 -23.04 2.43 13.80
C PRO A 553 -21.95 3.43 13.44
N ALA A 554 -22.37 4.63 13.02
CA ALA A 554 -21.45 5.69 12.64
C ALA A 554 -20.46 6.02 13.77
N LYS A 555 -19.19 6.16 13.41
CA LYS A 555 -18.08 6.41 14.34
C LYS A 555 -17.86 7.91 14.51
N VAL A 556 -17.72 8.34 15.75
CA VAL A 556 -17.32 9.71 16.04
C VAL A 556 -15.82 9.86 15.80
N LEU A 557 -15.46 10.78 14.90
CA LEU A 557 -14.08 11.11 14.55
C LEU A 557 -13.74 12.51 15.08
N THR A 558 -12.48 12.72 15.44
CA THR A 558 -11.93 14.04 15.83
C THR A 558 -11.47 14.87 14.63
N GLN A 559 -11.92 14.48 13.44
CA GLN A 559 -11.48 15.03 12.18
C GLN A 559 -12.68 15.27 11.28
N VAL A 560 -12.66 16.39 10.56
CA VAL A 560 -13.72 16.83 9.65
C VAL A 560 -13.05 17.16 8.32
N PRO A 561 -13.40 16.48 7.22
CA PRO A 561 -12.86 16.80 5.90
C PRO A 561 -13.04 18.28 5.54
N SER A 562 -12.15 18.82 4.71
CA SER A 562 -12.19 20.22 4.27
C SER A 562 -13.48 20.55 3.50
N SER A 563 -13.71 21.84 3.26
CA SER A 563 -14.82 22.33 2.44
C SER A 563 -14.86 21.75 1.02
N ASP A 564 -13.71 21.29 0.51
CA ASP A 564 -13.57 20.74 -0.84
C ASP A 564 -14.28 19.39 -1.00
N PHE A 565 -14.58 18.73 0.13
CA PHE A 565 -15.26 17.44 0.18
C PHE A 565 -16.72 17.53 0.61
N VAL A 566 -17.29 18.74 0.68
CA VAL A 566 -18.70 18.93 1.04
C VAL A 566 -19.59 18.51 -0.13
N LEU A 567 -20.42 17.49 0.09
CA LEU A 567 -21.42 17.04 -0.88
C LEU A 567 -22.69 17.89 -0.85
N GLY A 568 -23.03 18.47 0.30
CA GLY A 568 -24.21 19.31 0.49
C GLY A 568 -24.50 19.61 1.96
N THR A 569 -25.50 20.46 2.20
CA THR A 569 -25.88 20.88 3.56
C THR A 569 -27.39 21.01 3.71
N ASN A 570 -27.99 20.27 4.65
CA ASN A 570 -29.42 20.38 4.99
C ASN A 570 -29.60 21.08 6.35
N THR A 571 -30.16 22.29 6.35
CA THR A 571 -30.36 23.13 7.54
C THR A 571 -31.61 22.81 8.37
N SER A 572 -32.43 21.86 7.92
CA SER A 572 -33.72 21.49 8.55
C SER A 572 -33.76 20.01 8.94
N THR A 573 -32.60 19.44 9.29
CA THR A 573 -32.48 18.02 9.66
C THR A 573 -32.93 17.82 11.11
N ALA A 574 -33.89 16.93 11.33
CA ALA A 574 -34.55 16.76 12.63
C ALA A 574 -33.64 16.20 13.74
N SER A 575 -32.62 15.41 13.38
CA SER A 575 -31.70 14.81 14.35
C SER A 575 -30.39 14.35 13.69
N LEU A 576 -29.36 14.08 14.51
CA LEU A 576 -28.13 13.45 14.05
C LEU A 576 -28.38 12.09 13.38
N ALA A 577 -29.29 11.28 13.93
CA ALA A 577 -29.63 9.99 13.34
C ALA A 577 -30.25 10.15 11.95
N ALA A 578 -31.11 11.16 11.76
CA ALA A 578 -31.66 11.49 10.44
C ALA A 578 -30.56 12.00 9.47
N CYS A 579 -29.61 12.79 9.97
CA CYS A 579 -28.44 13.26 9.22
C CYS A 579 -27.56 12.08 8.73
N GLN A 580 -27.26 11.14 9.62
CA GLN A 580 -26.49 9.92 9.30
C GLN A 580 -27.24 9.02 8.31
N ALA A 581 -28.54 8.80 8.52
CA ALA A 581 -29.37 8.01 7.62
C ALA A 581 -29.46 8.63 6.21
N ALA A 582 -29.59 9.96 6.13
CA ALA A 582 -29.58 10.68 4.86
C ALA A 582 -28.24 10.54 4.14
N CYS A 583 -27.11 10.62 4.86
CA CYS A 583 -25.78 10.34 4.32
C CYS A 583 -25.68 8.91 3.75
N GLY A 584 -26.26 7.92 4.42
CA GLY A 584 -26.34 6.53 3.90
C GLY A 584 -27.12 6.39 2.59
N ASN A 585 -27.89 7.40 2.20
CA ASN A 585 -28.62 7.48 0.94
C ASN A 585 -27.94 8.41 -0.08
N LEU A 586 -26.65 8.69 0.09
CA LEU A 586 -25.80 9.42 -0.85
C LEU A 586 -24.62 8.53 -1.25
N ALA A 587 -24.35 8.42 -2.55
CA ALA A 587 -23.41 7.43 -3.09
C ALA A 587 -22.02 7.46 -2.45
N THR A 588 -21.45 8.64 -2.21
CA THR A 588 -20.08 8.79 -1.71
C THR A 588 -20.03 9.41 -0.33
N CYS A 589 -21.15 9.60 0.37
CA CYS A 589 -21.12 10.22 1.67
C CYS A 589 -20.43 9.29 2.68
N ALA A 590 -19.34 9.78 3.26
CA ALA A 590 -18.47 9.04 4.17
C ALA A 590 -18.64 9.52 5.61
N THR A 591 -18.86 10.81 5.82
CA THR A 591 -19.05 11.38 7.16
C THR A 591 -19.99 12.57 7.15
N VAL A 592 -20.55 12.90 8.31
CA VAL A 592 -21.39 14.08 8.51
C VAL A 592 -20.93 14.92 9.69
N THR A 593 -21.20 16.22 9.66
CA THR A 593 -21.28 17.04 10.87
C THR A 593 -22.74 17.43 11.13
N PHE A 594 -23.08 17.61 12.42
CA PHE A 594 -24.43 17.97 12.83
C PHE A 594 -24.38 19.01 13.95
N ALA A 595 -24.99 20.18 13.72
CA ALA A 595 -25.05 21.28 14.68
C ALA A 595 -26.43 21.95 14.63
N GLY A 596 -27.16 21.93 15.76
CA GLY A 596 -28.54 22.42 15.82
C GLY A 596 -29.47 21.58 14.95
N THR A 597 -29.87 22.13 13.81
CA THR A 597 -30.65 21.44 12.75
C THR A 597 -29.87 21.29 11.45
N THR A 598 -28.62 21.74 11.41
CA THR A 598 -27.78 21.75 10.21
C THR A 598 -26.96 20.47 10.14
N CYS A 599 -27.17 19.73 9.05
CA CYS A 599 -26.42 18.54 8.68
C CYS A 599 -25.56 18.86 7.45
N THR A 600 -24.25 18.67 7.55
CA THR A 600 -23.33 18.80 6.41
C THR A 600 -22.80 17.43 6.04
N TYR A 601 -22.90 17.07 4.76
CA TYR A 601 -22.48 15.79 4.20
C TYR A 601 -21.08 15.92 3.58
N PHE A 602 -20.18 14.99 3.89
CA PHE A 602 -18.83 14.95 3.33
C PHE A 602 -18.58 13.63 2.62
N GLY A 603 -17.90 13.68 1.48
CA GLY A 603 -17.53 12.50 0.71
C GLY A 603 -16.29 12.76 -0.14
N PRO A 604 -15.51 11.71 -0.43
CA PRO A 604 -14.31 11.86 -1.24
C PRO A 604 -14.66 12.24 -2.68
N ALA A 605 -13.72 12.91 -3.34
CA ALA A 605 -13.83 13.22 -4.75
C ALA A 605 -13.72 11.94 -5.60
N SER A 606 -14.37 11.93 -6.77
CA SER A 606 -14.22 10.82 -7.73
C SER A 606 -12.78 10.75 -8.23
N SER A 607 -12.26 9.54 -8.45
CA SER A 607 -10.90 9.33 -8.94
C SER A 607 -10.83 8.16 -9.92
N LYS A 608 -9.63 7.88 -10.43
CA LYS A 608 -9.34 6.79 -11.36
C LYS A 608 -9.58 5.42 -10.71
N VAL A 609 -9.68 4.39 -11.55
CA VAL A 609 -9.77 3.00 -11.07
C VAL A 609 -8.51 2.63 -10.28
N GLY A 610 -8.68 1.97 -9.13
CA GLY A 610 -7.57 1.59 -8.25
C GLY A 610 -7.18 2.63 -7.19
N VAL A 611 -7.87 3.77 -7.16
CA VAL A 611 -7.70 4.79 -6.11
C VAL A 611 -8.80 4.62 -5.06
N ILE A 612 -8.42 4.59 -3.79
CA ILE A 612 -9.32 4.26 -2.70
C ILE A 612 -9.27 5.37 -1.65
N ALA A 613 -10.43 5.91 -1.30
CA ALA A 613 -10.60 6.85 -0.20
C ALA A 613 -11.13 6.10 1.01
N GLY A 614 -10.30 5.91 2.03
CA GLY A 614 -10.63 5.19 3.24
C GLY A 614 -10.69 6.06 4.48
N TRP A 615 -11.31 5.50 5.52
CA TRP A 615 -11.25 6.04 6.87
C TRP A 615 -11.26 4.93 7.91
N VAL A 616 -10.60 5.22 9.02
CA VAL A 616 -10.32 4.28 10.12
C VAL A 616 -10.46 5.00 11.45
N HIS A 617 -10.94 4.27 12.45
CA HIS A 617 -10.98 4.76 13.81
C HIS A 617 -10.62 3.63 14.76
N ASP A 618 -9.40 3.64 15.28
CA ASP A 618 -9.01 2.77 16.39
C ASP A 618 -9.03 3.56 17.70
N PRO A 619 -10.05 3.36 18.56
CA PRO A 619 -10.15 4.08 19.82
C PRO A 619 -9.20 3.55 20.89
N ILE A 620 -8.60 2.37 20.71
CA ILE A 620 -7.80 1.72 21.75
C ILE A 620 -6.34 2.14 21.66
N LYS A 621 -5.78 2.50 22.82
CA LYS A 621 -4.34 2.68 23.01
C LYS A 621 -3.85 1.74 24.10
N TRP A 622 -2.84 0.95 23.76
CA TRP A 622 -2.07 0.20 24.74
C TRP A 622 -1.02 1.11 25.37
N ASN A 623 -0.86 1.06 26.69
CA ASN A 623 0.07 1.89 27.44
C ASN A 623 0.79 1.05 28.50
N GLU A 624 1.95 1.54 28.94
CA GLU A 624 2.68 0.99 30.08
C GLU A 624 3.11 2.07 31.07
N VAL A 625 3.26 1.63 32.31
CA VAL A 625 4.11 2.28 33.32
C VAL A 625 5.33 1.36 33.50
N PRO A 626 6.52 1.75 32.99
CA PRO A 626 7.71 0.91 33.04
C PRO A 626 8.00 0.39 34.45
N GLY A 627 8.35 -0.89 34.54
CA GLY A 627 8.64 -1.60 35.80
C GLY A 627 7.42 -1.86 36.69
N SER A 628 6.21 -1.49 36.25
CA SER A 628 5.01 -1.57 37.07
C SER A 628 3.88 -2.36 36.42
N MET A 629 3.27 -1.85 35.36
CA MET A 629 2.06 -2.44 34.78
C MET A 629 1.81 -2.01 33.35
N GLN A 630 0.92 -2.72 32.67
CA GLN A 630 0.28 -2.29 31.43
C GLN A 630 -1.17 -1.88 31.69
N TYR A 631 -1.67 -0.97 30.88
CA TYR A 631 -3.07 -0.55 30.92
C TYR A 631 -3.52 -0.12 29.54
N VAL A 632 -4.80 -0.33 29.26
CA VAL A 632 -5.41 0.03 27.98
C VAL A 632 -6.37 1.18 28.20
N THR A 633 -6.44 2.09 27.23
CA THR A 633 -7.34 3.23 27.28
C THR A 633 -8.14 3.34 26.00
N MET A 634 -9.35 3.86 26.14
CA MET A 634 -10.17 4.35 25.04
C MET A 634 -10.48 5.83 25.30
N THR A 635 -9.83 6.71 24.54
CA THR A 635 -10.05 8.14 24.65
C THR A 635 -11.39 8.53 24.02
N GLN A 636 -12.01 9.57 24.55
CA GLN A 636 -13.33 10.05 24.11
C GLN A 636 -14.42 8.97 24.15
N ARG A 637 -14.34 8.12 25.18
CA ARG A 637 -15.22 6.98 25.38
C ARG A 637 -15.59 6.83 26.84
N THR A 638 -16.80 6.36 27.05
CA THR A 638 -17.33 6.04 28.36
C THR A 638 -18.09 4.71 28.30
N VAL A 639 -18.26 4.12 29.48
CA VAL A 639 -19.18 3.02 29.72
C VAL A 639 -20.14 3.46 30.83
N PRO A 640 -21.41 3.01 30.81
CA PRO A 640 -22.29 3.24 31.94
C PRO A 640 -21.65 2.73 33.23
N LEU A 641 -21.87 3.43 34.33
CA LEU A 641 -21.36 3.04 35.65
C LEU A 641 -22.48 2.52 36.57
N THR A 642 -23.69 2.36 36.05
CA THR A 642 -24.86 1.90 36.79
C THR A 642 -24.65 0.49 37.35
N GLY A 643 -24.69 0.34 38.67
CA GLY A 643 -24.42 -0.92 39.36
C GLY A 643 -22.93 -1.19 39.65
N ALA A 644 -22.02 -0.35 39.17
CA ALA A 644 -20.63 -0.34 39.64
C ALA A 644 -20.50 0.51 40.92
N THR A 645 -19.49 0.19 41.74
CA THR A 645 -19.10 1.05 42.87
C THR A 645 -17.92 1.92 42.45
N THR A 646 -18.02 3.24 42.65
CA THR A 646 -17.00 4.20 42.23
C THR A 646 -16.31 4.88 43.40
N ALA A 647 -15.00 5.15 43.29
CA ALA A 647 -14.26 5.97 44.24
C ALA A 647 -13.43 7.04 43.51
N ALA A 648 -13.55 8.30 43.91
CA ALA A 648 -12.76 9.38 43.32
C ALA A 648 -11.30 9.36 43.81
N SER A 649 -10.36 9.60 42.91
CA SER A 649 -8.97 9.90 43.25
C SER A 649 -8.70 11.38 43.04
N SER A 650 -8.59 12.14 44.13
CA SER A 650 -8.36 13.60 44.08
C SER A 650 -6.92 13.97 43.70
N THR A 651 -5.96 13.04 43.86
CA THR A 651 -4.53 13.23 43.58
C THR A 651 -4.12 12.80 42.18
N SER A 652 -4.90 11.95 41.51
CA SER A 652 -4.62 11.47 40.15
C SER A 652 -5.05 12.50 39.09
N LYS A 653 -4.11 13.31 38.61
CA LYS A 653 -4.36 14.38 37.61
C LYS A 653 -4.03 14.02 36.17
N THR A 654 -3.58 12.79 35.91
CA THR A 654 -3.32 12.27 34.56
C THR A 654 -3.93 10.89 34.41
N VAL A 655 -4.14 10.46 33.16
CA VAL A 655 -4.61 9.11 32.83
C VAL A 655 -3.70 8.04 33.44
N ALA A 656 -2.37 8.20 33.31
CA ALA A 656 -1.40 7.28 33.89
C ALA A 656 -1.47 7.26 35.44
N ALA A 657 -1.60 8.43 36.09
CA ALA A 657 -1.77 8.49 37.55
C ALA A 657 -3.10 7.89 38.00
N CYS A 658 -4.14 7.96 37.17
CA CYS A 658 -5.43 7.32 37.43
C CYS A 658 -5.34 5.79 37.34
N ALA A 659 -4.65 5.28 36.31
CA ALA A 659 -4.33 3.86 36.18
C ALA A 659 -3.51 3.36 37.38
N SER A 660 -2.47 4.09 37.80
CA SER A 660 -1.66 3.70 38.97
C SER A 660 -2.47 3.68 40.26
N ALA A 661 -3.41 4.61 40.43
CA ALA A 661 -4.35 4.60 41.54
C ALA A 661 -5.29 3.38 41.47
N ALA A 662 -5.81 3.04 40.29
CA ALA A 662 -6.62 1.84 40.07
C ALA A 662 -5.87 0.55 40.48
N LEU A 663 -4.62 0.41 40.03
CA LEU A 663 -3.74 -0.69 40.45
C LEU A 663 -3.57 -0.74 41.97
N SER A 664 -3.25 0.40 42.60
CA SER A 664 -3.04 0.47 44.05
C SER A 664 -4.27 0.07 44.87
N LYS A 665 -5.46 0.33 44.34
CA LYS A 665 -6.76 -0.03 44.93
C LYS A 665 -7.27 -1.39 44.50
N LYS A 666 -6.50 -2.13 43.68
CA LYS A 666 -6.85 -3.45 43.14
C LYS A 666 -8.18 -3.46 42.37
N VAL A 667 -8.46 -2.38 41.64
CA VAL A 667 -9.59 -2.32 40.71
C VAL A 667 -9.09 -2.32 39.28
N SER A 668 -9.82 -3.00 38.40
CA SER A 668 -9.40 -3.18 37.00
C SER A 668 -9.82 -2.04 36.09
N LEU A 669 -10.90 -1.30 36.38
CA LEU A 669 -11.45 -0.26 35.50
C LEU A 669 -11.33 1.12 36.15
N PHE A 670 -11.11 2.15 35.33
CA PHE A 670 -11.14 3.55 35.73
C PHE A 670 -11.72 4.43 34.61
N THR A 671 -12.20 5.61 34.97
CA THR A 671 -12.54 6.68 34.02
C THR A 671 -11.79 7.94 34.40
N PHE A 672 -11.28 8.66 33.41
CA PHE A 672 -10.60 9.94 33.58
C PHE A 672 -11.28 11.01 32.74
N ASP A 673 -11.77 12.07 33.36
CA ASP A 673 -12.29 13.24 32.66
C ASP A 673 -11.15 14.26 32.47
N THR A 674 -10.78 14.52 31.22
CA THR A 674 -9.70 15.45 30.87
C THR A 674 -10.06 16.91 31.13
N SER A 675 -11.34 17.28 31.00
CA SER A 675 -11.81 18.65 31.23
C SER A 675 -11.81 19.01 32.72
N ALA A 676 -12.15 18.06 33.58
CA ALA A 676 -12.15 18.23 35.02
C ALA A 676 -10.83 17.80 35.70
N SER A 677 -9.92 17.18 34.96
CA SER A 677 -8.74 16.48 35.51
C SER A 677 -9.13 15.57 36.69
N ALA A 678 -10.20 14.81 36.49
CA ALA A 678 -10.87 14.02 37.53
C ALA A 678 -10.78 12.53 37.24
N CYS A 679 -10.34 11.76 38.24
CA CYS A 679 -10.20 10.31 38.15
C CYS A 679 -11.25 9.60 39.00
N LEU A 680 -11.97 8.64 38.40
CA LEU A 680 -12.85 7.72 39.10
C LEU A 680 -12.34 6.29 38.93
N LEU A 681 -12.18 5.61 40.05
CA LEU A 681 -11.82 4.21 40.14
C LEU A 681 -13.12 3.39 40.18
N VAL A 682 -13.21 2.36 39.35
CA VAL A 682 -14.47 1.63 39.13
C VAL A 682 -14.32 0.17 39.54
N THR A 683 -15.09 -0.23 40.55
CA THR A 683 -15.24 -1.64 40.95
C THR A 683 -16.39 -2.24 40.17
N LEU A 684 -16.09 -3.25 39.35
CA LEU A 684 -17.06 -3.93 38.50
C LEU A 684 -18.10 -4.71 39.32
N PRO A 685 -19.35 -4.81 38.84
CA PRO A 685 -20.37 -5.63 39.46
C PRO A 685 -20.06 -7.13 39.34
N LYS A 686 -20.51 -7.90 40.33
CA LYS A 686 -20.50 -9.37 40.28
C LYS A 686 -21.52 -9.87 39.25
N ALA A 687 -21.12 -10.89 38.49
CA ALA A 687 -21.96 -11.63 37.55
C ALA A 687 -22.19 -13.07 38.05
N SER A 688 -22.73 -13.95 37.19
CA SER A 688 -22.81 -15.39 37.46
C SER A 688 -21.40 -15.99 37.57
N ALA A 689 -21.24 -17.05 38.38
CA ALA A 689 -20.00 -17.83 38.47
C ALA A 689 -19.61 -18.50 37.13
N THR A 690 -20.56 -18.65 36.20
CA THR A 690 -20.36 -19.23 34.86
C THR A 690 -19.93 -18.22 33.81
N THR A 691 -19.97 -16.93 34.14
CA THR A 691 -19.65 -15.81 33.24
C THR A 691 -18.21 -15.37 33.44
N THR A 692 -17.48 -15.17 32.34
CA THR A 692 -16.15 -14.58 32.34
C THR A 692 -16.13 -13.36 31.43
N LEU A 693 -15.66 -12.23 31.96
CA LEU A 693 -15.42 -11.00 31.20
C LEU A 693 -13.97 -10.97 30.69
N TYR A 694 -13.82 -10.63 29.42
CA TYR A 694 -12.56 -10.47 28.71
C TYR A 694 -12.46 -9.01 28.24
N LEU A 695 -11.74 -8.17 28.98
CA LEU A 695 -11.47 -6.80 28.51
C LEU A 695 -10.32 -6.83 27.51
N TYR A 696 -10.43 -6.06 26.44
CA TYR A 696 -9.46 -6.04 25.35
C TYR A 696 -8.06 -5.65 25.85
N ASN A 697 -6.99 -6.24 25.32
CA ASN A 697 -5.63 -5.78 25.61
C ASN A 697 -4.78 -5.83 24.34
N TYR A 698 -4.30 -7.03 24.00
CA TYR A 698 -3.86 -7.42 22.68
C TYR A 698 -4.35 -8.86 22.44
N PRO A 699 -4.53 -9.31 21.18
CA PRO A 699 -5.37 -10.47 20.86
C PRO A 699 -5.01 -11.76 21.58
N THR A 700 -3.72 -11.96 21.90
CA THR A 700 -3.19 -13.14 22.57
C THR A 700 -3.29 -13.11 24.10
N SER A 701 -3.53 -11.94 24.72
CA SER A 701 -3.59 -11.82 26.19
C SER A 701 -4.61 -10.77 26.66
N PRO A 702 -5.92 -11.03 26.52
CA PRO A 702 -6.96 -10.18 27.10
C PRO A 702 -6.89 -10.17 28.63
N LEU A 703 -7.50 -9.16 29.26
CA LEU A 703 -7.70 -9.17 30.71
C LEU A 703 -8.91 -10.04 31.06
N VAL A 704 -8.64 -11.16 31.74
CA VAL A 704 -9.66 -12.16 32.11
C VAL A 704 -10.16 -11.93 33.53
N LEU A 705 -11.46 -11.70 33.69
CA LEU A 705 -12.13 -11.39 34.95
C LEU A 705 -13.30 -12.37 35.17
N ALA A 706 -13.06 -13.44 35.92
CA ALA A 706 -14.07 -14.46 36.21
C ALA A 706 -15.15 -13.93 37.17
N GLY A 707 -16.41 -14.24 36.88
CA GLY A 707 -17.57 -13.85 37.71
C GLY A 707 -17.83 -12.34 37.76
N GLN A 708 -17.31 -11.58 36.79
CA GLN A 708 -17.48 -10.14 36.68
C GLN A 708 -18.22 -9.80 35.37
N ALA A 709 -18.89 -8.66 35.35
CA ALA A 709 -19.48 -8.10 34.14
C ALA A 709 -19.20 -6.61 34.07
N LEU A 710 -19.24 -6.05 32.85
CA LEU A 710 -19.37 -4.61 32.71
C LEU A 710 -20.81 -4.20 33.06
N PRO A 711 -21.01 -2.98 33.62
CA PRO A 711 -22.34 -2.42 33.84
C PRO A 711 -23.25 -2.48 32.61
N ALA A 712 -24.57 -2.45 32.83
CA ALA A 712 -25.56 -2.47 31.75
C ALA A 712 -25.36 -1.27 30.81
N GLY A 713 -25.06 -1.56 29.53
CA GLY A 713 -24.78 -0.56 28.51
C GLY A 713 -25.02 -1.10 27.10
N ALA A 714 -24.46 -0.42 26.10
CA ALA A 714 -24.54 -0.86 24.72
C ALA A 714 -23.83 -2.22 24.56
N THR A 715 -24.57 -3.24 24.11
CA THR A 715 -24.07 -4.59 23.94
C THR A 715 -24.51 -5.19 22.61
N THR A 716 -23.81 -6.22 22.16
CA THR A 716 -24.16 -7.00 20.96
C THR A 716 -23.92 -8.47 21.21
N THR A 717 -24.95 -9.29 21.03
CA THR A 717 -24.83 -10.75 21.14
C THR A 717 -24.24 -11.31 19.84
N VAL A 718 -23.24 -12.17 19.97
CA VAL A 718 -22.59 -12.85 18.84
C VAL A 718 -22.49 -14.34 19.12
N ALA A 719 -22.36 -15.14 18.06
CA ALA A 719 -22.15 -16.58 18.19
C ALA A 719 -20.69 -16.85 18.52
N ALA A 720 -20.44 -17.64 19.58
CA ALA A 720 -19.13 -18.18 19.90
C ALA A 720 -19.29 -19.48 20.71
N THR A 721 -18.35 -20.40 20.56
CA THR A 721 -18.35 -21.69 21.26
C THR A 721 -17.51 -21.69 22.54
N SER A 722 -16.65 -20.68 22.70
CA SER A 722 -15.73 -20.53 23.84
C SER A 722 -15.47 -19.06 24.17
N GLY A 723 -14.93 -18.80 25.37
CA GLY A 723 -14.49 -17.46 25.75
C GLY A 723 -13.35 -16.93 24.88
N THR A 724 -12.44 -17.81 24.42
CA THR A 724 -11.35 -17.45 23.51
C THR A 724 -11.85 -17.04 22.13
N GLU A 725 -12.90 -17.69 21.61
CA GLU A 725 -13.54 -17.26 20.37
C GLU A 725 -14.32 -15.97 20.59
N CYS A 726 -15.09 -15.89 21.69
CA CYS A 726 -15.88 -14.73 22.05
C CYS A 726 -15.05 -13.43 22.14
N GLN A 727 -13.89 -13.48 22.80
CA GLN A 727 -13.01 -12.31 22.93
C GLN A 727 -12.40 -11.88 21.58
N LYS A 728 -12.10 -12.81 20.66
CA LYS A 728 -11.55 -12.49 19.33
C LYS A 728 -12.54 -11.72 18.46
N LEU A 729 -13.84 -11.85 18.72
CA LEU A 729 -14.89 -11.09 18.03
C LEU A 729 -14.95 -9.62 18.49
N CYS A 730 -14.32 -9.29 19.63
CA CYS A 730 -14.17 -7.91 20.08
C CYS A 730 -13.08 -7.19 19.27
N VAL A 731 -13.49 -6.60 18.14
CA VAL A 731 -12.63 -5.75 17.29
C VAL A 731 -12.94 -4.27 17.61
N PRO A 732 -12.07 -3.55 18.34
CA PRO A 732 -12.36 -2.19 18.83
C PRO A 732 -12.64 -1.19 17.72
N SER A 733 -11.84 -1.23 16.65
CA SER A 733 -12.01 -0.37 15.47
C SER A 733 -13.31 -0.64 14.70
N SER A 734 -13.86 -1.85 14.80
CA SER A 734 -15.13 -2.25 14.20
C SER A 734 -16.31 -1.86 15.10
N SER A 735 -16.40 -2.40 16.30
CA SER A 735 -17.64 -2.29 17.09
C SER A 735 -17.58 -1.16 18.12
N GLY A 736 -16.41 -0.55 18.36
CA GLY A 736 -16.18 0.23 19.58
C GLY A 736 -16.15 -0.67 20.82
N CYS A 737 -15.87 -1.96 20.62
CA CYS A 737 -15.88 -2.93 21.70
C CYS A 737 -14.73 -2.68 22.69
N ILE A 738 -15.08 -2.71 23.98
CA ILE A 738 -14.14 -2.60 25.11
C ILE A 738 -13.78 -4.00 25.66
N GLY A 739 -14.66 -4.97 25.46
CA GLY A 739 -14.46 -6.35 25.91
C GLY A 739 -15.67 -7.23 25.61
N ALA A 740 -15.54 -8.52 25.87
CA ALA A 740 -16.59 -9.51 25.66
C ALA A 740 -16.85 -10.31 26.94
N ALA A 741 -18.09 -10.70 27.22
CA ALA A 741 -18.41 -11.71 28.22
C ALA A 741 -18.88 -13.00 27.56
N PHE A 742 -18.36 -14.13 28.05
CA PHE A 742 -18.82 -15.46 27.67
C PHE A 742 -19.38 -16.17 28.89
N ASP A 743 -20.60 -16.70 28.75
CA ASP A 743 -21.20 -17.56 29.76
C ASP A 743 -21.10 -19.02 29.33
N THR A 744 -20.43 -19.82 30.17
CA THR A 744 -20.13 -21.22 29.87
C THR A 744 -21.34 -22.14 29.98
N ALA A 745 -22.38 -21.74 30.73
CA ALA A 745 -23.59 -22.53 30.93
C ALA A 745 -24.60 -22.28 29.81
N SER A 746 -24.86 -21.02 29.45
CA SER A 746 -25.78 -20.67 28.36
C SER A 746 -25.13 -20.72 26.97
N LYS A 747 -23.79 -20.79 26.90
CA LYS A 747 -23.00 -20.62 25.66
C LYS A 747 -23.25 -19.27 24.96
N SER A 748 -23.64 -18.24 25.72
CA SER A 748 -23.87 -16.91 25.16
C SER A 748 -22.58 -16.08 25.16
N CYS A 749 -22.28 -15.42 24.04
CA CYS A 749 -21.24 -14.42 23.93
C CYS A 749 -21.84 -13.03 23.72
N VAL A 750 -21.39 -12.05 24.51
CA VAL A 750 -21.86 -10.66 24.46
C VAL A 750 -20.66 -9.73 24.36
N LEU A 751 -20.64 -8.89 23.33
CA LEU A 751 -19.68 -7.80 23.18
C LEU A 751 -20.20 -6.56 23.90
N TYR A 752 -19.35 -5.91 24.68
CA TYR A 752 -19.64 -4.63 25.33
C TYR A 752 -19.05 -3.49 24.52
N LEU A 753 -19.87 -2.47 24.25
CA LEU A 753 -19.51 -1.34 23.41
C LEU A 753 -19.36 -0.08 24.27
N ALA A 754 -18.27 0.66 24.06
CA ALA A 754 -18.10 1.97 24.66
C ALA A 754 -18.80 3.04 23.81
N THR A 755 -19.49 3.98 24.46
CA THR A 755 -20.17 5.10 23.79
C THR A 755 -19.28 6.33 23.77
N TYR A 756 -19.51 7.23 22.80
CA TYR A 756 -18.75 8.47 22.70
C TYR A 756 -18.97 9.38 23.93
N ALA A 757 -17.90 9.97 24.44
CA ALA A 757 -17.92 10.98 25.49
C ALA A 757 -16.70 11.89 25.35
N ALA A 758 -16.89 13.14 24.92
CA ALA A 758 -15.81 14.02 24.44
C ALA A 758 -14.62 14.21 25.41
N SER A 759 -14.89 14.37 26.71
CA SER A 759 -13.85 14.58 27.73
C SER A 759 -13.41 13.30 28.45
N THR A 760 -14.12 12.19 28.28
CA THR A 760 -13.90 11.00 29.10
C THR A 760 -12.95 10.03 28.41
N THR A 761 -12.01 9.51 29.18
CA THR A 761 -11.19 8.35 28.82
C THR A 761 -11.57 7.21 29.76
N VAL A 762 -12.12 6.12 29.22
CA VAL A 762 -12.23 4.86 29.97
C VAL A 762 -10.93 4.10 29.82
N GLY A 763 -10.45 3.49 30.89
CA GLY A 763 -9.25 2.67 30.83
C GLY A 763 -9.29 1.53 31.84
N TRP A 764 -8.50 0.50 31.59
CA TRP A 764 -8.41 -0.64 32.49
C TRP A 764 -6.96 -1.10 32.65
N VAL A 765 -6.62 -1.40 33.89
CA VAL A 765 -5.32 -1.90 34.29
C VAL A 765 -5.28 -3.39 34.01
N VAL A 766 -4.23 -3.83 33.32
CA VAL A 766 -3.96 -5.23 33.05
C VAL A 766 -2.81 -5.66 33.98
N PRO A 767 -3.08 -6.42 35.05
CA PRO A 767 -2.02 -6.92 35.92
C PRO A 767 -1.03 -7.79 35.15
N THR A 768 0.22 -7.81 35.60
CA THR A 768 1.25 -8.69 35.04
C THR A 768 0.94 -10.14 35.40
N THR A 769 0.25 -10.85 34.50
CA THR A 769 -0.09 -12.28 34.63
C THR A 769 0.85 -13.18 33.85
N LEU A 770 1.49 -12.65 32.80
CA LEU A 770 2.49 -13.36 32.01
C LEU A 770 3.87 -13.27 32.68
N PRO A 771 4.74 -14.27 32.47
CA PRO A 771 6.12 -14.24 32.97
C PRO A 771 6.86 -12.98 32.48
N THR A 772 7.69 -12.40 33.34
CA THR A 772 8.54 -11.24 33.01
C THR A 772 9.93 -11.62 32.50
N ALA A 773 10.27 -12.90 32.55
CA ALA A 773 11.52 -13.48 32.07
C ALA A 773 11.32 -14.98 31.75
N VAL A 774 12.23 -15.56 31.00
CA VAL A 774 12.29 -17.01 30.77
C VAL A 774 12.73 -17.71 32.06
N ALA A 775 11.87 -18.57 32.62
CA ALA A 775 12.16 -19.22 33.91
C ALA A 775 13.29 -20.27 33.83
N ALA A 776 13.31 -21.06 32.76
CA ALA A 776 14.31 -22.09 32.50
C ALA A 776 14.68 -22.06 31.00
N PRO A 777 15.49 -21.08 30.57
CA PRO A 777 15.89 -21.00 29.17
C PRO A 777 16.66 -22.24 28.74
N THR A 778 16.44 -22.68 27.50
CA THR A 778 17.17 -23.80 26.87
C THR A 778 18.13 -23.31 25.79
N SER A 779 17.98 -22.07 25.36
CA SER A 779 18.84 -21.43 24.36
C SER A 779 19.01 -19.94 24.63
N VAL A 780 20.09 -19.38 24.07
CA VAL A 780 20.35 -17.94 24.07
C VAL A 780 20.64 -17.50 22.63
N ASP A 781 19.81 -16.61 22.10
CA ASP A 781 20.00 -15.96 20.81
C ASP A 781 20.48 -14.52 21.06
N LEU A 782 21.74 -14.25 20.77
CA LEU A 782 22.36 -12.93 20.88
C LEU A 782 22.34 -12.22 19.52
N TYR A 783 22.06 -10.93 19.53
CA TYR A 783 22.14 -10.00 18.41
C TYR A 783 23.09 -8.89 18.80
N ILE A 784 24.25 -8.82 18.17
CA ILE A 784 25.28 -7.83 18.51
C ILE A 784 25.43 -6.92 17.31
N ASN A 785 24.95 -5.69 17.46
CA ASN A 785 24.75 -4.77 16.35
C ASN A 785 25.45 -3.44 16.55
N ALA A 786 25.74 -2.78 15.43
CA ALA A 786 26.22 -1.41 15.45
C ALA A 786 25.10 -0.47 15.90
N HIS A 787 23.93 -0.57 15.27
CA HIS A 787 22.79 0.29 15.50
C HIS A 787 21.56 -0.47 16.00
N GLN A 788 20.60 0.30 16.49
CA GLN A 788 19.41 -0.20 17.18
C GLN A 788 18.45 -0.96 16.26
N ASP A 789 18.41 -0.61 14.98
CA ASP A 789 17.48 -1.10 13.95
C ASP A 789 18.05 -2.21 13.04
N ASP A 790 19.35 -2.50 13.13
CA ASP A 790 20.04 -3.43 12.20
C ASP A 790 19.42 -4.83 12.20
N HIS A 791 18.99 -5.35 13.36
CA HIS A 791 18.41 -6.69 13.47
C HIS A 791 16.94 -6.76 13.02
N GLU A 792 16.21 -5.66 13.14
CA GLU A 792 14.87 -5.50 12.58
C GLU A 792 14.90 -5.43 11.04
N LEU A 793 15.98 -4.90 10.46
CA LEU A 793 16.20 -4.85 9.02
C LEU A 793 16.77 -6.15 8.47
N PHE A 794 17.96 -6.54 8.91
CA PHE A 794 18.78 -7.53 8.24
C PHE A 794 18.73 -8.92 8.87
N MET A 795 18.05 -9.08 10.00
CA MET A 795 17.96 -10.34 10.76
C MET A 795 16.53 -10.64 11.24
N SER A 796 15.53 -10.04 10.58
CA SER A 796 14.15 -10.00 11.07
C SER A 796 13.45 -11.36 11.11
N ALA A 797 13.67 -12.22 10.12
CA ALA A 797 13.12 -13.58 10.14
C ALA A 797 13.72 -14.41 11.29
N LYS A 798 15.03 -14.28 11.52
CA LYS A 798 15.69 -14.93 12.66
C LYS A 798 15.21 -14.33 13.99
N LEU A 799 14.96 -13.02 14.04
CA LEU A 799 14.40 -12.34 15.20
C LEU A 799 12.99 -12.85 15.52
N TYR A 800 12.12 -12.96 14.51
CA TYR A 800 10.79 -13.55 14.63
C TYR A 800 10.83 -14.95 15.23
N ASP A 801 11.72 -15.82 14.74
CA ASP A 801 11.88 -17.19 15.25
C ASP A 801 12.32 -17.21 16.72
N SER A 802 13.23 -16.31 17.10
CA SER A 802 13.70 -16.18 18.48
C SER A 802 12.57 -15.76 19.43
N PHE A 803 11.75 -14.77 19.05
CA PHE A 803 10.60 -14.32 19.85
C PHE A 803 9.48 -15.35 19.94
N ARG A 804 9.29 -16.16 18.89
CA ARG A 804 8.32 -17.25 18.86
C ARG A 804 8.70 -18.38 19.82
N ASN A 805 9.98 -18.57 20.12
CA ASN A 805 10.46 -19.66 20.95
C ASN A 805 10.21 -19.38 22.45
N PRO A 806 9.35 -20.16 23.13
CA PRO A 806 9.01 -19.93 24.53
C PRO A 806 10.16 -20.23 25.50
N SER A 807 11.28 -20.81 25.06
CA SER A 807 12.42 -21.15 25.92
C SER A 807 13.72 -20.48 25.48
N ALA A 808 13.67 -19.59 24.47
CA ALA A 808 14.82 -18.79 24.07
C ALA A 808 14.92 -17.52 24.90
N LYS A 809 16.11 -17.26 25.43
CA LYS A 809 16.50 -15.94 25.92
C LYS A 809 17.09 -15.14 24.76
N ILE A 810 16.63 -13.91 24.56
CA ILE A 810 17.07 -13.05 23.46
C ILE A 810 17.87 -11.89 24.04
N VAL A 811 19.07 -11.66 23.52
CA VAL A 811 19.98 -10.64 24.04
C VAL A 811 20.46 -9.75 22.91
N MET A 812 20.05 -8.50 22.91
CA MET A 812 20.46 -7.47 21.96
C MET A 812 21.53 -6.59 22.60
N ILE A 813 22.68 -6.43 21.95
CA ILE A 813 23.79 -5.60 22.40
C ILE A 813 24.08 -4.59 21.29
N TYR A 814 24.00 -3.30 21.61
CA TYR A 814 24.25 -2.21 20.67
C TYR A 814 25.57 -1.53 21.02
N THR A 815 26.55 -1.59 20.12
CA THR A 815 27.88 -1.01 20.37
C THR A 815 27.86 0.50 20.33
N SER A 816 27.08 1.09 19.42
CA SER A 816 26.96 2.54 19.26
C SER A 816 25.64 3.10 19.81
N ALA A 817 25.59 4.41 19.99
CA ALA A 817 24.37 5.16 20.26
C ALA A 817 23.47 5.30 19.02
N GLY A 818 23.99 5.01 17.83
CA GLY A 818 23.23 5.26 16.61
C GLY A 818 22.95 6.75 16.36
N ASP A 819 23.80 7.63 16.91
CA ASP A 819 23.52 9.05 17.07
C ASP A 819 23.81 9.87 15.81
N ALA A 820 24.50 9.32 14.80
CA ALA A 820 24.91 10.07 13.61
C ALA A 820 25.54 11.46 13.92
N GLY A 821 26.20 11.60 15.08
CA GLY A 821 26.75 12.86 15.59
C GLY A 821 25.74 13.86 16.19
N ALA A 822 24.45 13.52 16.21
CA ALA A 822 23.38 14.35 16.74
C ALA A 822 23.30 14.30 18.28
N THR A 823 23.03 15.45 18.89
CA THR A 823 22.97 15.63 20.35
C THR A 823 21.58 16.03 20.86
N ASN A 824 20.58 15.99 19.98
CA ASN A 824 19.27 16.61 20.13
C ASN A 824 18.12 15.60 20.35
N GLY A 825 18.41 14.43 20.92
CA GLY A 825 17.39 13.42 21.23
C GLY A 825 17.32 12.24 20.26
N TRP A 826 18.12 12.26 19.18
CA TRP A 826 18.06 11.24 18.12
C TRP A 826 18.38 9.83 18.61
N TRP A 827 19.47 9.63 19.36
CA TRP A 827 19.82 8.31 19.87
C TRP A 827 18.76 7.76 20.82
N GLN A 828 18.13 8.62 21.65
CA GLN A 828 17.03 8.21 22.52
C GLN A 828 15.82 7.74 21.70
N ALA A 829 15.54 8.41 20.57
CA ALA A 829 14.46 8.00 19.67
C ALA A 829 14.74 6.61 19.07
N ARG A 830 15.97 6.33 18.63
CA ARG A 830 16.35 5.01 18.10
C ARG A 830 16.25 3.90 19.15
N GLU A 831 16.66 4.15 20.39
CA GLU A 831 16.45 3.20 21.50
C GLU A 831 14.95 2.92 21.72
N LEU A 832 14.12 3.97 21.71
CA LEU A 832 12.66 3.79 21.81
C LEU A 832 12.09 3.00 20.61
N GLY A 833 12.65 3.20 19.42
CA GLY A 833 12.30 2.49 18.20
C GLY A 833 12.48 0.97 18.33
N THR A 834 13.70 0.52 18.66
CA THR A 834 13.98 -0.93 18.82
C THR A 834 13.20 -1.54 19.99
N LEU A 835 13.00 -0.80 21.08
CA LEU A 835 12.16 -1.27 22.20
C LEU A 835 10.69 -1.43 21.79
N ALA A 836 10.16 -0.54 20.94
CA ALA A 836 8.79 -0.66 20.42
C ALA A 836 8.63 -1.84 19.45
N SER A 837 9.67 -2.12 18.64
CA SER A 837 9.76 -3.32 17.80
C SER A 837 9.71 -4.61 18.65
N ALA A 838 10.60 -4.74 19.63
CA ALA A 838 10.63 -5.89 20.54
C ALA A 838 9.29 -6.06 21.29
N GLN A 839 8.70 -4.96 21.78
CA GLN A 839 7.39 -4.98 22.44
C GLN A 839 6.29 -5.51 21.52
N THR A 840 6.36 -5.20 20.23
CA THR A 840 5.38 -5.64 19.22
C THR A 840 5.44 -7.15 19.05
N PHE A 841 6.62 -7.77 18.99
CA PHE A 841 6.74 -9.24 18.99
C PHE A 841 6.34 -9.88 20.32
N VAL A 842 6.69 -9.30 21.48
CA VAL A 842 6.23 -9.83 22.78
C VAL A 842 4.69 -9.86 22.84
N LYS A 843 4.02 -8.80 22.37
CA LYS A 843 2.56 -8.74 22.26
C LYS A 843 2.01 -9.74 21.23
N LEU A 844 2.65 -9.85 20.07
CA LEU A 844 2.23 -10.75 19.00
C LEU A 844 2.15 -12.20 19.49
N PHE A 845 3.19 -12.69 20.17
CA PHE A 845 3.20 -14.09 20.64
C PHE A 845 2.48 -14.30 21.96
N GLY A 846 2.37 -13.27 22.81
CA GLY A 846 1.66 -13.34 24.09
C GLY A 846 2.26 -14.34 25.09
N LEU A 847 3.54 -14.69 24.95
CA LEU A 847 4.25 -15.63 25.82
C LEU A 847 4.76 -14.98 27.10
N TYR A 848 5.01 -13.66 27.05
CA TYR A 848 5.66 -12.90 28.09
C TYR A 848 5.01 -11.53 28.30
N SER A 849 5.28 -10.92 29.45
CA SER A 849 4.86 -9.55 29.72
C SER A 849 5.58 -8.54 28.82
N PRO A 850 4.87 -7.65 28.11
CA PRO A 850 5.46 -6.59 27.31
C PRO A 850 5.92 -5.37 28.13
N VAL A 851 5.69 -5.37 29.45
CA VAL A 851 6.07 -4.26 30.34
C VAL A 851 7.58 -4.24 30.53
N ARG A 852 8.23 -3.16 30.12
CA ARG A 852 9.69 -3.05 30.20
C ARG A 852 10.19 -2.72 31.60
N THR A 853 11.35 -3.24 31.96
CA THR A 853 12.09 -2.87 33.18
C THR A 853 13.48 -2.37 32.78
N SER A 854 13.86 -1.17 33.25
CA SER A 854 15.18 -0.60 32.99
C SER A 854 16.03 -0.64 34.26
N THR A 855 17.26 -1.11 34.12
CA THR A 855 18.27 -1.24 35.18
C THR A 855 19.64 -0.86 34.62
N THR A 856 20.66 -0.86 35.47
CA THR A 856 22.05 -0.77 35.03
C THR A 856 22.83 -2.01 35.46
N VAL A 857 23.87 -2.33 34.70
CA VAL A 857 24.80 -3.42 34.99
C VAL A 857 26.23 -2.92 34.79
N THR A 858 27.09 -3.19 35.75
CA THR A 858 28.51 -2.81 35.66
C THR A 858 29.31 -3.95 35.05
N VAL A 859 29.93 -3.72 33.90
CA VAL A 859 30.77 -4.70 33.21
C VAL A 859 32.13 -4.06 32.90
N ASN A 860 33.21 -4.65 33.41
CA ASN A 860 34.58 -4.14 33.26
C ASN A 860 34.74 -2.64 33.61
N GLY A 861 34.03 -2.18 34.66
CA GLY A 861 34.08 -0.79 35.11
C GLY A 861 33.16 0.17 34.33
N HIS A 862 32.39 -0.32 33.36
CA HIS A 862 31.41 0.46 32.61
C HIS A 862 29.99 0.21 33.10
N VAL A 863 29.22 1.28 33.36
CA VAL A 863 27.81 1.19 33.78
C VAL A 863 26.92 1.21 32.55
N ILE A 864 26.39 0.05 32.18
CA ILE A 864 25.63 -0.16 30.95
C ILE A 864 24.14 -0.20 31.26
N THR A 865 23.32 0.49 30.46
CA THR A 865 21.86 0.43 30.60
C THR A 865 21.36 -0.93 30.08
N LYS A 866 20.59 -1.63 30.92
CA LYS A 866 19.96 -2.92 30.63
C LYS A 866 18.45 -2.78 30.68
N VAL A 867 17.77 -3.01 29.55
CA VAL A 867 16.31 -3.02 29.47
C VAL A 867 15.82 -4.44 29.22
N VAL A 868 14.88 -4.93 30.03
CA VAL A 868 14.31 -6.27 29.90
C VAL A 868 12.82 -6.16 29.62
N MET A 869 12.33 -6.92 28.64
CA MET A 869 10.91 -7.09 28.36
C MET A 869 10.62 -8.52 27.90
N GLY A 870 10.02 -9.29 28.80
CA GLY A 870 9.77 -10.70 28.57
C GLY A 870 11.05 -11.50 28.37
N ASN A 871 11.18 -12.15 27.22
CA ASN A 871 12.38 -12.89 26.85
C ASN A 871 13.47 -12.05 26.15
N ALA A 872 13.22 -10.75 25.89
CA ALA A 872 14.19 -9.86 25.27
C ALA A 872 14.94 -8.99 26.29
N ILE A 873 16.25 -8.88 26.07
CA ILE A 873 17.19 -8.16 26.92
C ILE A 873 18.05 -7.25 26.05
N HIS A 874 17.98 -5.95 26.28
CA HIS A 874 18.72 -4.94 25.53
C HIS A 874 19.85 -4.35 26.38
N TYR A 875 21.06 -4.29 25.82
CA TYR A 875 22.24 -3.65 26.39
C TYR A 875 22.67 -2.47 25.52
N PHE A 876 22.60 -1.26 26.06
CA PHE A 876 22.95 -0.04 25.34
C PHE A 876 24.32 0.48 25.80
N LEU A 877 25.38 0.28 25.00
CA LEU A 877 26.72 0.78 25.30
C LEU A 877 26.89 2.27 24.97
N ARG A 878 26.06 2.78 24.04
CA ARG A 878 25.91 4.22 23.74
C ARG A 878 27.20 4.93 23.31
N LEU A 879 28.14 4.24 22.67
CA LEU A 879 29.29 4.93 22.10
C LEU A 879 28.86 5.83 20.94
N PRO A 880 29.27 7.11 20.89
CA PRO A 880 28.96 7.94 19.73
C PRO A 880 29.58 7.32 18.48
N GLU A 881 28.87 7.36 17.36
CA GLU A 881 29.31 6.75 16.09
C GLU A 881 30.70 7.26 15.67
N GLY A 882 30.92 8.58 15.68
CA GLY A 882 32.24 9.16 15.39
C GLY A 882 33.33 8.76 16.39
N GLY A 883 32.95 8.50 17.64
CA GLY A 883 33.84 7.96 18.66
C GLY A 883 34.18 6.49 18.45
N MET A 884 33.22 5.69 17.97
CA MET A 884 33.43 4.29 17.61
C MET A 884 34.37 4.18 16.40
N THR A 885 34.13 4.96 15.34
CA THR A 885 34.99 5.00 14.15
C THR A 885 36.43 5.43 14.46
N SER A 886 36.62 6.37 15.40
CA SER A 886 37.96 6.82 15.82
C SER A 886 38.60 5.99 16.94
N LEU A 887 37.90 4.98 17.47
CA LEU A 887 38.37 4.17 18.59
C LEU A 887 39.72 3.45 18.38
N PRO A 888 40.14 3.06 17.16
CA PRO A 888 41.47 2.51 16.92
C PRO A 888 42.61 3.47 17.31
N THR A 889 42.39 4.78 17.25
CA THR A 889 43.43 5.80 17.45
C THR A 889 43.13 6.75 18.61
N LYS A 890 41.87 6.83 19.06
CA LYS A 890 41.42 7.79 20.08
C LYS A 890 40.44 7.12 21.05
N LYS A 891 40.67 7.27 22.35
CA LYS A 891 39.71 6.81 23.37
C LYS A 891 38.35 7.50 23.20
N THR A 892 37.28 6.78 23.50
CA THR A 892 35.91 7.30 23.39
C THR A 892 35.07 6.97 24.63
N SER A 893 34.03 7.74 24.87
CA SER A 893 33.13 7.62 26.02
C SER A 893 31.67 7.49 25.56
N PRO A 894 30.81 6.75 26.28
CA PRO A 894 29.38 6.75 25.99
C PRO A 894 28.78 8.16 26.05
N VAL A 895 27.80 8.44 25.18
CA VAL A 895 27.17 9.77 25.08
C VAL A 895 26.47 10.23 26.36
N ASP A 896 26.07 9.29 27.22
CA ASP A 896 25.43 9.54 28.51
C ASP A 896 26.39 9.41 29.72
N LYS A 897 27.65 9.02 29.50
CA LYS A 897 28.66 8.75 30.54
C LYS A 897 30.06 9.22 30.12
N SER A 898 30.26 10.54 30.04
CA SER A 898 31.55 11.14 29.64
C SER A 898 32.74 10.82 30.57
N SER A 899 32.49 10.38 31.80
CA SER A 899 33.53 9.98 32.76
C SER A 899 34.05 8.55 32.54
N GLU A 900 33.34 7.72 31.79
CA GLU A 900 33.72 6.35 31.48
C GLU A 900 34.31 6.33 30.07
N SER A 901 35.48 5.71 29.84
CA SER A 901 36.09 5.70 28.51
C SER A 901 36.65 4.34 28.14
N TYR A 902 36.40 3.94 26.90
CA TYR A 902 37.06 2.81 26.26
C TYR A 902 38.37 3.31 25.67
N ALA A 903 39.49 2.74 26.14
CA ALA A 903 40.81 3.18 25.72
C ALA A 903 41.11 2.87 24.25
N ASN A 904 40.57 1.76 23.73
CA ASN A 904 40.77 1.25 22.38
C ASN A 904 39.74 0.14 22.06
N VAL A 905 39.79 -0.39 20.84
CA VAL A 905 38.89 -1.46 20.37
C VAL A 905 39.01 -2.73 21.23
N ALA A 906 40.19 -3.05 21.77
CA ALA A 906 40.37 -4.22 22.63
C ALA A 906 39.62 -4.08 23.98
N ALA A 907 39.58 -2.88 24.55
CA ALA A 907 38.78 -2.59 25.74
C ALA A 907 37.28 -2.78 25.46
N LEU A 908 36.77 -2.25 24.33
CA LEU A 908 35.38 -2.44 23.91
C LEU A 908 35.04 -3.91 23.71
N ARG A 909 35.88 -4.64 22.96
CA ARG A 909 35.75 -6.08 22.73
C ARG A 909 35.69 -6.87 24.03
N THR A 910 36.55 -6.53 25.00
CA THR A 910 36.58 -7.20 26.31
C THR A 910 35.27 -7.00 27.07
N THR A 911 34.68 -5.80 27.02
CA THR A 911 33.38 -5.49 27.61
C THR A 911 32.23 -6.21 26.92
N VAL A 912 32.16 -6.19 25.59
CA VAL A 912 31.11 -6.90 24.83
C VAL A 912 31.20 -8.41 25.09
N MET A 913 32.39 -9.01 25.04
CA MET A 913 32.57 -10.44 25.32
C MET A 913 32.27 -10.80 26.77
N ALA A 914 32.48 -9.89 27.73
CA ALA A 914 32.07 -10.10 29.12
C ALA A 914 30.53 -10.14 29.26
N ILE A 915 29.79 -9.34 28.50
CA ILE A 915 28.32 -9.44 28.42
C ILE A 915 27.90 -10.77 27.77
N VAL A 916 28.56 -11.17 26.67
CA VAL A 916 28.29 -12.47 26.03
C VAL A 916 28.49 -13.61 27.01
N LYS A 917 29.60 -13.63 27.76
CA LYS A 917 29.83 -14.65 28.81
C LYS A 917 28.78 -14.60 29.91
N LEU A 918 28.41 -13.40 30.37
CA LEU A 918 27.39 -13.23 31.39
C LEU A 918 26.07 -13.86 30.97
N GLU A 919 25.69 -13.70 29.70
CA GLU A 919 24.42 -14.19 29.19
C GLU A 919 24.47 -15.62 28.64
N ALA A 920 25.63 -16.10 28.18
CA ALA A 920 25.81 -17.44 27.61
C ALA A 920 26.17 -18.52 28.63
N LYS A 921 26.55 -18.16 29.85
CA LYS A 921 27.05 -19.11 30.86
C LYS A 921 26.03 -20.20 31.20
N GLY A 922 26.44 -21.47 31.06
CA GLY A 922 25.67 -22.66 31.38
C GLY A 922 24.80 -23.21 30.23
N PHE A 923 24.83 -22.62 29.03
CA PHE A 923 23.98 -22.99 27.90
C PHE A 923 24.73 -23.77 26.82
N SER A 924 24.12 -24.84 26.32
CA SER A 924 24.63 -25.63 25.19
C SER A 924 24.14 -25.17 23.82
N ASN A 925 23.10 -24.32 23.78
CA ASN A 925 22.57 -23.75 22.55
C ASN A 925 22.68 -22.22 22.61
N VAL A 926 23.86 -21.70 22.25
CA VAL A 926 24.15 -20.27 22.21
C VAL A 926 24.44 -19.86 20.76
N VAL A 927 23.66 -18.91 20.25
CA VAL A 927 23.78 -18.40 18.89
C VAL A 927 24.06 -16.89 18.96
N VAL A 928 25.11 -16.43 18.29
CA VAL A 928 25.37 -15.00 18.07
C VAL A 928 25.07 -14.66 16.62
N ASN A 929 24.26 -13.64 16.41
CA ASN A 929 23.92 -13.06 15.12
C ASN A 929 24.53 -11.64 15.05
N SER A 930 25.29 -11.33 14.01
CA SER A 930 25.97 -10.04 13.85
C SER A 930 26.20 -9.71 12.37
N GLN A 931 26.72 -8.52 12.06
CA GLN A 931 26.98 -8.05 10.70
C GLN A 931 28.16 -8.79 10.07
N GLN A 932 28.04 -9.12 8.78
CA GLN A 932 29.19 -9.46 7.96
C GLN A 932 30.15 -8.27 7.86
N PHE A 933 31.45 -8.55 7.86
CA PHE A 933 32.50 -7.54 7.98
C PHE A 933 33.61 -7.65 6.93
N ALA A 934 33.66 -8.76 6.18
CA ALA A 934 34.69 -8.98 5.16
C ALA A 934 34.50 -8.08 3.93
N ASP A 935 33.24 -7.82 3.57
CA ASP A 935 32.85 -6.89 2.51
C ASP A 935 31.99 -5.80 3.16
N VAL A 936 32.45 -4.56 3.07
CA VAL A 936 32.04 -3.47 3.95
C VAL A 936 30.91 -2.68 3.30
N ASP A 937 29.71 -2.74 3.89
CA ASP A 937 28.64 -1.79 3.57
C ASP A 937 28.90 -0.44 4.23
N HIS A 938 29.16 -0.44 5.53
CA HIS A 938 29.52 0.74 6.30
C HIS A 938 30.47 0.39 7.44
N VAL A 939 31.33 1.36 7.81
CA VAL A 939 32.43 1.14 8.76
C VAL A 939 31.96 0.61 10.12
N LEU A 940 30.82 1.09 10.62
CA LEU A 940 30.32 0.67 11.94
C LEU A 940 29.86 -0.79 11.93
N HIS A 941 29.24 -1.26 10.84
CA HIS A 941 28.85 -2.66 10.67
C HIS A 941 30.09 -3.56 10.63
N ALA A 942 31.06 -3.22 9.80
CA ALA A 942 32.31 -3.97 9.70
C ALA A 942 33.08 -4.00 11.02
N MET A 943 33.16 -2.86 11.74
CA MET A 943 33.81 -2.79 13.05
C MET A 943 33.11 -3.68 14.08
N THR A 944 31.78 -3.67 14.16
CA THR A 944 31.03 -4.51 15.11
C THR A 944 31.15 -5.99 14.74
N GLY A 945 30.98 -6.35 13.46
CA GLY A 945 31.12 -7.74 13.00
C GLY A 945 32.52 -8.30 13.27
N GLN A 946 33.57 -7.54 12.96
CA GLN A 946 34.96 -7.91 13.26
C GLN A 946 35.20 -8.02 14.77
N LEU A 947 34.70 -7.07 15.56
CA LEU A 947 34.82 -7.08 17.03
C LEU A 947 34.22 -8.37 17.63
N VAL A 948 33.06 -8.79 17.13
CA VAL A 948 32.39 -10.04 17.52
C VAL A 948 33.19 -11.26 17.07
N SER A 949 33.61 -11.30 15.81
CA SER A 949 34.39 -12.41 15.25
C SER A 949 35.69 -12.62 16.02
N ASP A 950 36.48 -11.56 16.22
CA ASP A 950 37.74 -11.60 16.94
C ASP A 950 37.53 -11.97 18.42
N GLY A 951 36.54 -11.35 19.06
CA GLY A 951 36.26 -11.55 20.48
C GLY A 951 35.88 -12.98 20.80
N LEU A 952 35.00 -13.56 19.98
CA LEU A 952 34.58 -14.95 20.16
C LEU A 952 35.71 -15.92 19.80
N THR A 953 36.52 -15.63 18.78
CA THR A 953 37.65 -16.49 18.35
C THR A 953 38.78 -16.51 19.38
N ALA A 954 39.09 -15.36 19.97
CA ALA A 954 40.13 -15.24 20.98
C ALA A 954 39.77 -15.91 22.31
N ASP A 955 38.49 -16.13 22.59
CA ASP A 955 38.05 -16.80 23.81
C ASP A 955 37.92 -18.32 23.62
N ALA A 956 38.76 -19.10 24.31
CA ALA A 956 38.82 -20.55 24.12
C ALA A 956 37.50 -21.30 24.40
N THR A 957 36.63 -20.75 25.27
CA THR A 957 35.33 -21.36 25.58
C THR A 957 34.30 -20.94 24.54
N LEU A 958 34.12 -19.63 24.34
CA LEU A 958 33.13 -19.12 23.37
C LEU A 958 33.45 -19.57 21.94
N ASN A 959 34.73 -19.73 21.59
CA ASN A 959 35.14 -20.25 20.29
C ASN A 959 34.66 -21.67 20.01
N LYS A 960 34.45 -22.47 21.06
CA LYS A 960 33.92 -23.82 20.93
C LYS A 960 32.41 -23.84 20.98
N CYS A 961 31.81 -23.19 21.98
CA CYS A 961 30.40 -23.41 22.32
C CYS A 961 29.40 -22.51 21.57
N VAL A 962 29.82 -21.36 21.04
CA VAL A 962 28.92 -20.39 20.40
C VAL A 962 28.80 -20.65 18.89
N THR A 963 27.57 -20.86 18.41
CA THR A 963 27.27 -20.79 16.97
C THR A 963 27.22 -19.33 16.54
N ARG A 964 27.85 -18.98 15.42
CA ARG A 964 27.95 -17.59 14.95
C ARG A 964 27.36 -17.49 13.55
N ASN A 965 26.41 -16.58 13.38
CA ASN A 965 25.81 -16.23 12.10
C ASN A 965 26.17 -14.79 11.77
N PHE A 966 26.76 -14.59 10.59
CA PHE A 966 27.01 -13.26 10.06
C PHE A 966 26.04 -12.99 8.92
N PHE A 967 25.30 -11.89 9.01
CA PHE A 967 24.30 -11.49 8.03
C PHE A 967 24.82 -10.33 7.20
N TRP A 968 24.47 -10.35 5.92
CA TRP A 968 24.66 -9.21 5.03
C TRP A 968 23.76 -8.05 5.45
N GLY A 969 24.30 -6.82 5.35
CA GLY A 969 23.57 -5.58 5.56
C GLY A 969 23.18 -4.96 4.23
N TYR A 970 23.63 -3.72 3.99
CA TYR A 970 23.24 -2.95 2.81
C TYR A 970 23.76 -3.52 1.48
N GLN A 971 24.73 -4.44 1.50
CA GLN A 971 25.26 -5.07 0.28
C GLN A 971 24.16 -5.82 -0.53
N HIS A 972 23.08 -6.25 0.12
CA HIS A 972 22.01 -7.05 -0.48
C HIS A 972 20.60 -6.43 -0.30
N TRP A 973 20.51 -5.15 0.09
CA TRP A 973 19.21 -4.51 0.39
C TRP A 973 18.30 -4.27 -0.82
N LEU A 974 18.82 -4.40 -2.05
CA LEU A 974 18.06 -4.28 -3.30
C LEU A 974 17.92 -5.60 -4.05
N ASP A 975 18.43 -6.69 -3.47
CA ASP A 975 18.23 -8.03 -4.03
C ASP A 975 16.75 -8.41 -4.01
N SER A 976 16.42 -9.62 -4.46
CA SER A 976 15.04 -10.10 -4.36
C SER A 976 14.59 -10.17 -2.89
N ILE A 977 13.29 -10.02 -2.63
CA ILE A 977 12.74 -10.35 -1.32
C ILE A 977 12.91 -11.86 -1.10
N ASN A 978 13.53 -12.26 0.01
CA ASN A 978 13.80 -13.67 0.33
C ASN A 978 13.12 -14.14 1.62
N MET A 979 12.60 -13.22 2.43
CA MET A 979 11.74 -13.55 3.55
C MET A 979 10.36 -14.01 3.07
N VAL A 980 9.74 -14.90 3.83
CA VAL A 980 8.42 -15.46 3.55
C VAL A 980 7.49 -15.23 4.73
N ASP A 981 6.19 -15.23 4.49
CA ASP A 981 5.21 -15.13 5.58
C ASP A 981 5.31 -16.32 6.55
N PRO A 982 5.08 -16.09 7.86
CA PRO A 982 4.57 -14.85 8.46
C PRO A 982 5.65 -13.79 8.79
N SER A 983 6.94 -14.12 8.77
CA SER A 983 7.99 -13.16 9.20
C SER A 983 8.13 -11.97 8.24
N LEU A 984 7.83 -12.16 6.95
CA LEU A 984 7.76 -11.07 5.96
C LEU A 984 6.75 -9.99 6.36
N THR A 985 5.48 -10.37 6.57
CA THR A 985 4.45 -9.42 7.03
C THR A 985 4.78 -8.84 8.40
N GLU A 986 5.26 -9.67 9.33
CA GLU A 986 5.50 -9.23 10.70
C GLU A 986 6.73 -8.31 10.84
N GLN A 987 7.71 -8.39 9.93
CA GLN A 987 8.78 -7.39 9.83
C GLN A 987 8.21 -5.99 9.60
N ARG A 988 7.21 -5.86 8.72
CA ARG A 988 6.58 -4.56 8.42
C ARG A 988 5.85 -4.01 9.64
N ASN A 989 5.20 -4.86 10.42
CA ASN A 989 4.53 -4.46 11.67
C ASN A 989 5.52 -3.94 12.73
N ILE A 990 6.66 -4.64 12.94
CA ILE A 990 7.67 -4.15 13.89
C ILE A 990 8.39 -2.90 13.37
N TRP A 991 8.62 -2.80 12.06
CA TRP A 991 9.23 -1.62 11.44
C TRP A 991 8.34 -0.40 11.60
N TRP A 992 7.03 -0.59 11.40
CA TRP A 992 6.05 0.47 11.63
C TRP A 992 5.95 0.91 13.09
N ALA A 993 6.06 -0.03 14.03
CA ALA A 993 6.11 0.29 15.46
C ALA A 993 7.37 1.08 15.84
N LEU A 994 8.52 0.69 15.28
CA LEU A 994 9.80 1.40 15.41
C LEU A 994 9.70 2.82 14.84
N HIS A 995 9.20 2.96 13.61
CA HIS A 995 8.96 4.24 12.96
C HIS A 995 8.07 5.15 13.81
N SER A 996 6.92 4.63 14.26
CA SER A 996 5.96 5.39 15.07
C SER A 996 6.56 5.88 16.39
N ALA A 997 7.39 5.07 17.05
CA ALA A 997 8.07 5.45 18.27
C ALA A 997 9.14 6.53 18.04
N ILE A 998 9.90 6.41 16.95
CA ILE A 998 10.92 7.40 16.57
C ILE A 998 10.28 8.74 16.23
N VAL A 999 9.31 8.79 15.31
CA VAL A 999 8.64 10.03 14.88
C VAL A 999 8.01 10.77 16.06
N LYS A 1000 7.43 10.01 17.01
CA LYS A 1000 6.83 10.60 18.22
C LYS A 1000 7.86 11.28 19.13
N GLN A 1001 9.07 10.73 19.23
CA GLN A 1001 10.14 11.27 20.07
C GLN A 1001 10.97 12.33 19.34
N TYR A 1002 11.14 12.16 18.04
CA TYR A 1002 12.00 12.97 17.19
C TYR A 1002 11.27 13.28 15.87
N PRO A 1003 10.35 14.27 15.89
CA PRO A 1003 9.58 14.65 14.71
C PRO A 1003 10.51 15.12 13.58
N GLY A 1004 10.27 14.67 12.35
CA GLY A 1004 11.08 15.01 11.17
C GLY A 1004 12.08 13.93 10.74
N SER A 1005 12.23 12.84 11.49
CA SER A 1005 12.93 11.64 10.99
C SER A 1005 11.94 10.51 10.74
N SER A 1006 12.05 9.86 9.58
CA SER A 1006 11.15 8.76 9.21
C SER A 1006 11.90 7.53 8.75
N PRO A 1007 12.13 6.56 9.66
CA PRO A 1007 12.72 5.26 9.32
C PRO A 1007 11.97 4.48 8.24
N TRP A 1008 10.69 4.82 8.01
CA TRP A 1008 9.93 4.21 6.92
C TRP A 1008 10.54 4.61 5.57
N TYR A 1009 10.74 5.90 5.32
CA TYR A 1009 11.30 6.36 4.04
C TYR A 1009 12.74 5.89 3.84
N ASP A 1010 13.50 5.85 4.93
CA ASP A 1010 14.91 5.49 4.91
C ASP A 1010 15.12 4.02 4.49
N HIS A 1011 14.24 3.10 4.92
CA HIS A 1011 14.50 1.66 4.79
C HIS A 1011 13.35 0.79 4.31
N VAL A 1012 12.16 1.35 3.98
CA VAL A 1012 11.01 0.52 3.52
C VAL A 1012 11.36 -0.36 2.32
N GLN A 1013 12.27 0.11 1.45
CA GLN A 1013 12.76 -0.65 0.31
C GLN A 1013 13.52 -1.92 0.69
N ALA A 1014 14.22 -1.90 1.83
CA ALA A 1014 15.03 -3.00 2.31
C ALA A 1014 14.20 -4.09 3.00
N LEU A 1015 12.94 -3.80 3.38
CA LEU A 1015 12.09 -4.77 4.07
C LEU A 1015 11.86 -6.03 3.22
N GLY A 1016 11.81 -7.18 3.89
CA GLY A 1016 11.67 -8.50 3.30
C GLY A 1016 13.01 -9.18 2.95
N ARG A 1017 14.14 -8.60 3.34
CA ARG A 1017 15.47 -9.09 2.98
C ARG A 1017 16.30 -9.41 4.21
N GLN A 1018 16.73 -10.67 4.30
CA GLN A 1018 17.67 -11.16 5.29
C GLN A 1018 18.58 -12.17 4.61
N TYR A 1019 19.86 -11.84 4.43
CA TYR A 1019 20.79 -12.74 3.77
C TYR A 1019 21.88 -13.22 4.74
N LEU A 1020 21.94 -14.52 4.96
CA LEU A 1020 22.98 -15.14 5.79
C LEU A 1020 24.27 -15.24 4.97
N ALA A 1021 25.32 -14.53 5.40
CA ALA A 1021 26.62 -14.53 4.74
C ALA A 1021 27.45 -15.76 5.11
N SER A 1022 27.49 -16.10 6.39
CA SER A 1022 28.22 -17.27 6.86
C SER A 1022 27.72 -17.77 8.22
N THR A 1023 27.97 -19.05 8.47
CA THR A 1023 27.74 -19.67 9.78
C THR A 1023 28.98 -20.44 10.22
N VAL A 1024 29.39 -20.23 11.47
CA VAL A 1024 30.37 -21.05 12.17
C VAL A 1024 29.65 -21.80 13.29
N ALA A 1025 29.55 -23.12 13.18
CA ALA A 1025 28.84 -23.94 14.16
C ALA A 1025 29.58 -24.02 15.49
N GLY A 1026 28.87 -23.80 16.59
CA GLY A 1026 29.33 -24.06 17.94
C GLY A 1026 28.95 -25.46 18.41
N THR A 1027 29.72 -26.03 19.34
CA THR A 1027 29.49 -27.33 19.97
C THR A 1027 29.83 -27.29 21.46
N GLY A 1028 29.05 -28.02 22.26
CA GLY A 1028 29.26 -28.11 23.71
C GLY A 1028 28.59 -26.97 24.48
N THR A 1029 28.98 -26.82 25.75
CA THR A 1029 28.34 -25.92 26.71
C THR A 1029 29.21 -24.71 26.97
N CYS A 1030 28.65 -23.51 26.77
CA CYS A 1030 29.09 -22.27 27.39
C CYS A 1030 28.65 -22.28 28.86
#